data_AF-A0A2C9SPY8-F1
#
_entry.id   AF-A0A2C9SPY8-F1
#
_cell.length_a   1.000
_cell.length_b   1.000
_cell.length_c   1.000
_cell.angle_alpha   90.00
_cell.angle_beta   90.00
_cell.angle_gamma   90.00
#
_symmetry.space_group_name_H-M   'P 1'
#
loop_
_entity.id
_entity.type
_entity.pdbx_description
1 polymer ?
#
loop_
_entity_poly.entity_id
_entity_poly.type
_entity_poly.pdbx_seq_one_letter_code
_entity_poly.pdbx_strand_id
1 'polypeptide(L)'
;MSSTDRFQSESHELRMLPAEFGGMAAPKQSTPGHLRMLTWVGASAVALGVGAAIASMPAVASADSTGSAGSKGSSASSSSASGDTKAESSKSKAQAGPARHKPRSTAGNGRSVGSSKGAKKSAVETTTIDATPADTTASSVSSVSRTAAAAASVAKTPSSAAVGVGDGLQTLVSFFFGNGTAAHPNGGIIIGNGYSWTAESCSAGAACKGGNGGIVGNGGNGWNGGNGGAAGWFGNGGDGGDGVLTANGGRGGNGGAGGLLQGNGGAGGAGAQSVAGHIDGGNGGSAGLNGNGGAGGDGGVAQTNGGPVPEGAQGGNGGRGGGGGLLKGDGGAGGAGGTGYGIGADGGDGGSGGNTGLLSFTGSGGNGGIGGGGTHGGNGGNGGNGGLLSVFANGGIGGAGGEGPPTSETPGTGGNGGNGGNAGLWMGTGGDGGAGGEGGGNGGNGGNVGALSLLGGGGDGGAGGDGQKGGFGINGAVKNPDGSPGNPDGTDGKPGGAGGNGGNGGRGSFFIGIGGDGGSAGAGGNGGDGGSGANRNEGAKTGDGLDGGNGGNGGAAGDGGQHGGTAGVGKYFFAIASNGDAGASGDGGVGGKGGAGGLGQDTADVDGTAGAGGTGGKGGKGGAGGAATTSSAAGNGGDGGVGGAGGAGGWGGWSPDNSDEPALGTGGAAGTPGAGGDGGAGGAGSTTQISGGGGKGGAGGKGGRGGSGLNALNGANGGKGGNGGNGGADGGAGVETGGFGGSGGQGGQPGQYAPDGQAGKAGAFGANGTPGTPIPPTSTDTSSAAASIVPAAQTATPQSVMTNLARQLSYIFFNRMPGADPDISANIGDLKQIIVDLNSKSNNGFGVTSSVTIQPKYGTVVLREDGTYVYTVDPALVKPGISDSFVITVDNGQGAQLPGFAGQVQNWLHSWAIEMGLAKQDTDDVVVNVKIDGDGFYGNPEINSKYWVKQSYENCILMAAAMVVGQMRGSVEDEPTEDEIVNLAKITDSIVIPGKKVYINENTSDGATVADTAMLLRKYYNLNAEFTTYSTPAVINGENTSVATAADGERALRDVQAAIARGEGVIVGVNAQIMWAAVQCTTGSCQGGNGPGIPNYQEPNHGVVVIGVDVENGIVYLNDSGPDTQGQMVKDKDGNMVKRYPLGEPVTLGAFMSAWQTDSYETIFVSKKV
;
A
#
# COMPACT_ATOMS: atom_id res chain seq x y z
N MET A 1 -54.10 -43.13 -1.25
CA MET A 1 -54.38 -44.43 -1.92
C MET A 1 -53.10 -45.25 -1.76
N SER A 2 -53.08 -46.30 -0.92
CA SER A 2 -53.35 -47.72 -1.28
C SER A 2 -52.41 -48.22 -2.39
N SER A 3 -51.61 -49.30 -2.25
CA SER A 3 -51.68 -50.53 -1.40
C SER A 3 -50.25 -50.92 -0.93
N THR A 4 -50.01 -51.32 0.34
CA THR A 4 -49.79 -52.73 0.80
C THR A 4 -49.05 -53.64 -0.20
N ASP A 5 -47.97 -54.37 0.13
CA ASP A 5 -47.54 -55.03 1.41
C ASP A 5 -46.04 -55.51 1.30
N ARG A 6 -45.24 -56.02 2.28
CA ARG A 6 -45.34 -56.39 3.73
C ARG A 6 -43.91 -56.43 4.43
N PHE A 7 -43.67 -57.33 5.41
CA PHE A 7 -42.48 -57.56 6.29
C PHE A 7 -41.26 -58.25 5.59
N GLN A 8 -40.03 -58.41 6.16
CA GLN A 8 -39.52 -58.33 7.56
C GLN A 8 -37.96 -58.14 7.67
N SER A 9 -37.50 -57.67 8.84
CA SER A 9 -36.19 -57.91 9.49
C SER A 9 -34.92 -57.09 9.13
N GLU A 10 -34.22 -56.75 10.21
CA GLU A 10 -33.01 -55.93 10.43
C GLU A 10 -31.73 -56.34 9.66
N SER A 11 -30.90 -55.36 9.25
CA SER A 11 -29.65 -54.98 9.98
C SER A 11 -28.89 -53.85 9.24
N HIS A 12 -27.91 -53.20 9.89
CA HIS A 12 -27.19 -52.03 9.35
C HIS A 12 -26.03 -52.41 8.41
N GLU A 13 -25.92 -51.71 7.26
CA GLU A 13 -24.62 -51.42 6.64
C GLU A 13 -24.73 -50.19 5.70
N LEU A 14 -23.78 -49.24 5.77
CA LEU A 14 -23.74 -48.11 4.83
C LEU A 14 -23.08 -48.54 3.52
N ARG A 15 -23.86 -48.67 2.44
CA ARG A 15 -23.31 -48.79 1.09
C ARG A 15 -23.04 -47.42 0.49
N MET A 16 -21.75 -47.12 0.25
CA MET A 16 -21.36 -46.15 -0.76
C MET A 16 -21.81 -46.64 -2.16
N LEU A 17 -22.15 -45.70 -3.04
CA LEU A 17 -22.40 -45.94 -4.46
C LEU A 17 -21.57 -44.96 -5.32
N PRO A 18 -21.24 -45.30 -6.58
CA PRO A 18 -19.94 -44.93 -7.15
C PRO A 18 -19.94 -43.67 -8.03
N ALA A 19 -18.73 -43.19 -8.34
CA ALA A 19 -18.48 -42.14 -9.31
C ALA A 19 -18.08 -42.73 -10.68
N GLU A 20 -18.97 -42.64 -11.67
CA GLU A 20 -18.71 -43.09 -13.06
C GLU A 20 -19.23 -42.08 -14.11
N PHE A 21 -18.48 -40.99 -14.30
CA PHE A 21 -18.40 -40.14 -15.50
C PHE A 21 -17.23 -39.14 -15.25
N GLY A 22 -16.02 -39.21 -15.82
CA GLY A 22 -15.44 -40.11 -16.83
C GLY A 22 -14.70 -39.27 -17.89
N GLY A 23 -13.39 -39.37 -18.13
CA GLY A 23 -12.32 -40.13 -17.47
C GLY A 23 -11.43 -40.91 -18.44
N MET A 24 -10.22 -40.41 -18.75
CA MET A 24 -9.11 -41.12 -19.42
C MET A 24 -7.78 -40.40 -19.09
N ALA A 25 -6.60 -41.03 -18.99
CA ALA A 25 -6.22 -42.41 -18.64
C ALA A 25 -4.72 -42.39 -18.24
N ALA A 26 -4.26 -43.30 -17.37
CA ALA A 26 -2.90 -43.26 -16.80
C ALA A 26 -1.97 -44.39 -17.29
N PRO A 27 -0.65 -44.14 -17.44
CA PRO A 27 0.40 -45.17 -17.35
C PRO A 27 0.90 -45.33 -15.90
N LYS A 28 1.55 -46.47 -15.59
CA LYS A 28 1.98 -46.83 -14.22
C LYS A 28 3.47 -46.53 -13.93
N GLN A 29 3.71 -46.09 -12.69
CA GLN A 29 4.85 -46.40 -11.81
C GLN A 29 6.29 -46.21 -12.32
N SER A 30 6.97 -45.19 -11.76
CA SER A 30 8.36 -45.32 -11.26
C SER A 30 8.58 -44.39 -10.05
N THR A 31 9.59 -44.68 -9.23
CA THR A 31 9.93 -44.03 -7.95
C THR A 31 10.52 -42.61 -8.10
N PRO A 32 10.55 -41.78 -7.02
CA PRO A 32 10.80 -40.35 -7.13
C PRO A 32 12.29 -39.97 -7.24
N GLY A 33 12.55 -38.75 -7.75
CA GLY A 33 13.87 -38.12 -7.82
C GLY A 33 13.78 -36.60 -7.68
N HIS A 34 14.70 -36.02 -6.90
CA HIS A 34 14.67 -34.66 -6.35
C HIS A 34 14.36 -33.48 -7.30
N LEU A 35 13.77 -32.43 -6.71
CA LEU A 35 13.85 -31.06 -7.20
C LEU A 35 15.32 -30.64 -7.46
N ARG A 36 15.49 -29.77 -8.46
CA ARG A 36 16.56 -28.76 -8.47
C ARG A 36 15.99 -27.43 -8.94
N MET A 37 15.84 -26.48 -8.02
CA MET A 37 16.10 -25.09 -8.38
C MET A 37 17.61 -24.94 -8.60
N LEU A 38 18.01 -24.13 -9.57
CA LEU A 38 19.20 -23.30 -9.43
C LEU A 38 19.03 -22.01 -10.25
N THR A 39 19.71 -20.98 -9.78
CA THR A 39 19.90 -19.68 -10.44
C THR A 39 20.59 -19.80 -11.80
N TRP A 40 20.60 -18.71 -12.59
CA TRP A 40 21.86 -18.08 -12.99
C TRP A 40 21.68 -16.69 -13.62
N VAL A 41 22.59 -15.77 -13.29
CA VAL A 41 22.87 -14.51 -14.01
C VAL A 41 24.38 -14.38 -14.07
N GLY A 42 24.99 -14.37 -15.26
CA GLY A 42 26.45 -14.30 -15.33
C GLY A 42 27.08 -14.37 -16.74
N ALA A 43 27.48 -13.20 -17.23
CA ALA A 43 28.63 -12.93 -18.12
C ALA A 43 28.92 -13.81 -19.36
N SER A 44 29.14 -13.14 -20.51
CA SER A 44 30.04 -13.62 -21.57
C SER A 44 30.64 -12.45 -22.35
N ALA A 45 31.96 -12.38 -22.43
CA ALA A 45 32.70 -11.39 -23.22
C ALA A 45 34.12 -11.87 -23.57
N VAL A 46 34.69 -11.28 -24.63
CA VAL A 46 36.09 -11.41 -25.12
C VAL A 46 36.44 -12.64 -25.99
N ALA A 47 36.26 -12.47 -27.31
CA ALA A 47 37.20 -12.86 -28.39
C ALA A 47 36.75 -12.20 -29.71
N LEU A 48 37.28 -11.03 -30.10
CA LEU A 48 38.43 -10.84 -30.99
C LEU A 48 38.23 -11.28 -32.46
N GLY A 49 38.15 -10.31 -33.38
CA GLY A 49 38.17 -10.49 -34.83
C GLY A 49 38.69 -9.23 -35.53
N VAL A 50 39.74 -9.35 -36.35
CA VAL A 50 40.54 -8.23 -36.88
C VAL A 50 39.99 -7.68 -38.21
N GLY A 51 40.05 -6.35 -38.39
CA GLY A 51 39.93 -5.69 -39.69
C GLY A 51 40.61 -4.31 -39.67
N ALA A 52 41.55 -4.04 -40.58
CA ALA A 52 42.36 -2.82 -40.56
C ALA A 52 42.69 -2.28 -41.96
N ALA A 53 42.48 -0.97 -42.19
CA ALA A 53 43.04 -0.23 -43.33
C ALA A 53 43.08 1.30 -43.08
N ILE A 54 44.30 1.87 -43.11
CA ILE A 54 44.76 3.06 -43.86
C ILE A 54 43.65 4.10 -44.22
N ALA A 55 43.72 5.39 -43.85
CA ALA A 55 44.81 6.33 -44.17
C ALA A 55 44.98 7.53 -43.20
N SER A 56 46.09 8.26 -43.33
CA SER A 56 46.46 9.44 -42.54
C SER A 56 46.45 10.76 -43.33
N MET A 57 46.07 11.87 -42.69
CA MET A 57 46.49 13.25 -43.00
C MET A 57 46.30 14.17 -41.76
N PRO A 58 46.90 15.38 -41.69
CA PRO A 58 47.35 15.97 -40.42
C PRO A 58 46.40 16.97 -39.76
N ALA A 59 46.75 17.34 -38.52
CA ALA A 59 46.10 18.38 -37.74
C ALA A 59 46.20 19.78 -38.37
N VAL A 60 45.15 20.57 -38.19
CA VAL A 60 45.15 22.03 -38.34
C VAL A 60 44.66 22.64 -37.04
N ALA A 61 45.56 23.32 -36.32
CA ALA A 61 45.18 24.18 -35.22
C ALA A 61 44.85 25.57 -35.77
N SER A 62 43.73 26.15 -35.35
CA SER A 62 43.43 27.56 -35.55
C SER A 62 42.73 28.10 -34.31
N ALA A 63 43.28 29.17 -33.77
CA ALA A 63 42.58 30.08 -32.88
C ALA A 63 42.68 31.47 -33.49
N ASP A 64 41.60 32.25 -33.46
CA ASP A 64 41.58 33.48 -32.68
C ASP A 64 40.11 33.91 -32.44
N SER A 65 39.90 35.16 -32.07
CA SER A 65 38.80 35.66 -31.25
C SER A 65 37.91 36.70 -31.96
N THR A 66 37.07 37.39 -31.17
CA THR A 66 36.04 38.38 -31.58
C THR A 66 34.79 37.78 -32.26
N GLY A 67 33.59 38.36 -32.15
CA GLY A 67 33.18 39.54 -31.37
C GLY A 67 31.65 39.72 -31.39
N SER A 68 31.10 40.47 -30.43
CA SER A 68 29.65 40.58 -30.21
C SER A 68 28.89 41.38 -31.29
N ALA A 69 27.69 40.91 -31.66
CA ALA A 69 26.64 41.76 -32.22
C ALA A 69 25.23 41.21 -31.90
N GLY A 70 24.27 42.09 -31.65
CA GLY A 70 22.87 41.73 -31.46
C GLY A 70 21.92 42.82 -31.98
N SER A 71 20.86 42.41 -32.68
CA SER A 71 19.82 43.26 -33.27
C SER A 71 18.46 42.62 -33.00
N LYS A 72 17.57 43.26 -32.22
CA LYS A 72 16.49 44.13 -32.74
C LYS A 72 15.57 43.43 -33.74
N GLY A 73 14.37 43.06 -33.29
CA GLY A 73 13.27 42.63 -34.16
C GLY A 73 12.34 43.79 -34.56
N SER A 74 11.25 43.46 -35.26
CA SER A 74 10.22 44.40 -35.70
C SER A 74 8.82 43.85 -35.44
N SER A 75 7.95 44.64 -34.82
CA SER A 75 6.51 44.43 -34.81
C SER A 75 5.85 45.16 -35.98
N ALA A 76 4.81 44.57 -36.56
CA ALA A 76 3.94 45.23 -37.54
C ALA A 76 2.49 45.14 -37.08
N SER A 77 1.72 46.22 -37.28
CA SER A 77 0.35 46.33 -36.76
C SER A 77 -0.54 47.18 -37.68
N SER A 78 -1.71 46.64 -38.00
CA SER A 78 -2.82 47.34 -38.64
C SER A 78 -4.09 46.48 -38.50
N SER A 79 -5.33 46.98 -38.37
CA SER A 79 -5.97 48.20 -37.82
C SER A 79 -7.31 48.38 -38.55
N SER A 80 -8.28 49.08 -37.95
CA SER A 80 -9.62 49.42 -38.52
C SER A 80 -10.62 48.23 -38.59
N ALA A 81 -11.93 48.43 -38.47
CA ALA A 81 -12.70 49.56 -37.91
C ALA A 81 -14.11 49.10 -37.47
N SER A 82 -14.80 49.95 -36.71
CA SER A 82 -16.09 49.69 -36.04
C SER A 82 -17.33 50.04 -36.87
N GLY A 83 -18.47 49.41 -36.54
CA GLY A 83 -19.82 49.84 -36.95
C GLY A 83 -20.86 49.39 -35.91
N ASP A 84 -21.67 50.34 -35.40
CA ASP A 84 -22.58 50.12 -34.28
C ASP A 84 -23.97 49.61 -34.68
N THR A 85 -24.63 48.86 -33.79
CA THR A 85 -26.03 49.10 -33.40
C THR A 85 -26.37 48.44 -32.06
N LYS A 86 -27.40 48.96 -31.36
CA LYS A 86 -27.71 48.61 -29.95
C LYS A 86 -28.83 47.58 -29.82
N ALA A 87 -28.69 46.66 -28.86
CA ALA A 87 -29.78 46.16 -28.00
C ALA A 87 -29.20 45.53 -26.71
N GLU A 88 -30.00 45.53 -25.64
CA GLU A 88 -29.65 45.07 -24.30
C GLU A 88 -30.34 43.73 -23.95
N SER A 89 -30.21 43.19 -22.73
CA SER A 89 -29.00 42.63 -22.11
C SER A 89 -29.40 41.77 -20.90
N SER A 90 -28.71 40.66 -20.66
CA SER A 90 -28.55 40.08 -19.32
C SER A 90 -27.25 39.27 -19.34
N LYS A 91 -26.39 39.43 -18.33
CA LYS A 91 -25.03 38.87 -18.33
C LYS A 91 -24.71 38.10 -17.06
N SER A 92 -24.13 36.92 -17.29
CA SER A 92 -23.38 36.15 -16.31
C SER A 92 -22.19 36.92 -15.74
N LYS A 93 -21.77 36.58 -14.53
CA LYS A 93 -20.48 37.00 -13.96
C LYS A 93 -19.43 35.92 -14.24
N ALA A 94 -18.55 36.17 -15.20
CA ALA A 94 -17.21 35.59 -15.17
C ALA A 94 -16.34 36.39 -14.19
N GLN A 95 -15.46 35.72 -13.45
CA GLN A 95 -14.61 36.36 -12.43
C GLN A 95 -13.14 36.15 -12.77
N ALA A 96 -12.35 37.22 -12.72
CA ALA A 96 -10.98 37.25 -13.24
C ALA A 96 -9.93 36.89 -12.18
N GLY A 97 -8.85 36.22 -12.61
CA GLY A 97 -7.65 35.99 -11.80
C GLY A 97 -6.66 37.18 -11.83
N PRO A 98 -5.80 37.34 -10.80
CA PRO A 98 -4.73 38.33 -10.78
C PRO A 98 -3.49 37.92 -11.61
N ALA A 99 -2.68 38.89 -12.02
CA ALA A 99 -1.64 38.70 -13.04
C ALA A 99 -0.26 38.29 -12.51
N ARG A 100 0.51 37.58 -13.36
CA ARG A 100 1.95 37.29 -13.17
C ARG A 100 2.80 38.57 -13.29
N HIS A 101 3.76 38.76 -12.39
CA HIS A 101 4.91 39.66 -12.60
C HIS A 101 6.24 38.97 -12.25
N LYS A 102 7.28 39.18 -13.08
CA LYS A 102 8.64 38.62 -12.90
C LYS A 102 9.53 39.54 -12.04
N PRO A 103 10.47 39.00 -11.24
CA PRO A 103 11.46 39.79 -10.49
C PRO A 103 12.79 40.01 -11.25
N ARG A 104 13.66 40.83 -10.62
CA ARG A 104 15.10 41.11 -10.92
C ARG A 104 15.34 42.32 -11.88
N SER A 105 16.10 43.38 -11.55
CA SER A 105 16.83 43.75 -10.30
C SER A 105 17.27 45.24 -10.23
N THR A 106 18.02 45.58 -9.17
CA THR A 106 18.98 46.71 -8.94
C THR A 106 18.50 48.07 -8.42
N ALA A 107 18.76 48.28 -7.11
CA ALA A 107 19.46 49.40 -6.46
C ALA A 107 19.05 50.89 -6.72
N GLY A 108 18.78 51.63 -5.62
CA GLY A 108 18.73 53.10 -5.62
C GLY A 108 18.38 53.72 -4.26
N ASN A 109 19.26 54.60 -3.74
CA ASN A 109 19.14 55.36 -2.47
C ASN A 109 17.79 56.09 -2.23
N GLY A 110 17.39 56.31 -0.95
CA GLY A 110 16.29 57.25 -0.66
C GLY A 110 15.86 57.45 0.81
N ARG A 111 16.66 58.16 1.62
CA ARG A 111 16.37 58.58 3.02
C ARG A 111 14.99 59.28 3.23
N SER A 112 14.38 59.06 4.43
CA SER A 112 13.99 60.11 5.41
C SER A 112 12.50 60.32 5.82
N VAL A 113 12.15 59.82 7.03
CA VAL A 113 11.46 60.52 8.17
C VAL A 113 10.01 61.05 8.03
N GLY A 114 9.17 60.72 9.05
CA GLY A 114 7.92 61.43 9.42
C GLY A 114 6.77 60.48 9.82
N SER A 115 6.71 59.91 11.04
CA SER A 115 6.19 60.54 12.28
C SER A 115 4.81 61.22 12.10
N SER A 116 3.72 60.83 12.78
CA SER A 116 3.62 60.82 14.25
C SER A 116 2.28 60.27 14.82
N LYS A 117 2.29 59.94 16.14
CA LYS A 117 1.17 59.91 17.13
C LYS A 117 -0.03 58.95 16.97
N GLY A 118 -0.27 58.15 18.03
CA GLY A 118 -1.48 57.34 18.27
C GLY A 118 -2.69 58.13 18.81
N ALA A 119 -3.68 57.53 19.52
CA ALA A 119 -3.54 56.50 20.55
C ALA A 119 -4.89 55.85 20.97
N LYS A 120 -4.82 54.99 22.02
CA LYS A 120 -5.89 54.39 22.86
C LYS A 120 -6.58 53.09 22.36
N LYS A 121 -6.49 52.05 23.19
CA LYS A 121 -7.54 51.07 23.51
C LYS A 121 -7.77 51.11 25.03
N SER A 122 -8.90 50.58 25.51
CA SER A 122 -9.22 50.42 26.94
C SER A 122 -9.50 48.94 27.24
N ALA A 123 -9.30 48.52 28.49
CA ALA A 123 -9.45 47.14 28.94
C ALA A 123 -10.77 46.92 29.72
N VAL A 124 -11.13 45.64 29.87
CA VAL A 124 -11.88 45.06 31.00
C VAL A 124 -11.14 43.75 31.37
N GLU A 125 -11.33 43.27 32.59
CA GLU A 125 -10.35 42.49 33.37
C GLU A 125 -11.00 41.26 34.04
N THR A 126 -10.20 40.30 34.52
CA THR A 126 -10.66 39.14 35.30
C THR A 126 -9.79 38.93 36.54
N THR A 127 -10.36 39.15 37.72
CA THR A 127 -9.77 38.88 39.05
C THR A 127 -9.81 37.37 39.38
N THR A 128 -8.75 36.69 39.86
CA THR A 128 -8.05 36.80 41.17
C THR A 128 -8.96 36.52 42.38
N ILE A 129 -8.51 36.09 43.56
CA ILE A 129 -7.21 36.08 44.28
C ILE A 129 -6.91 34.66 44.85
N ASP A 130 -5.77 34.30 45.46
CA ASP A 130 -4.58 35.04 46.00
C ASP A 130 -3.31 34.15 45.79
N ALA A 131 -2.10 34.29 46.38
CA ALA A 131 -1.53 35.16 47.43
C ALA A 131 0.00 35.36 47.25
N THR A 132 0.63 36.17 48.12
CA THR A 132 2.09 36.49 48.16
C THR A 132 2.57 36.66 49.63
N PRO A 133 3.66 37.39 50.05
CA PRO A 133 4.73 38.19 49.40
C PRO A 133 5.96 37.30 49.05
N ALA A 134 7.21 37.73 48.78
CA ALA A 134 7.95 39.02 48.78
C ALA A 134 9.20 38.88 47.84
N ASP A 135 10.05 39.88 47.51
CA ASP A 135 10.12 41.32 47.86
C ASP A 135 10.89 42.14 46.77
N THR A 136 11.40 43.31 47.15
CA THR A 136 12.20 44.35 46.44
C THR A 136 13.67 43.95 46.10
N THR A 137 14.47 44.63 45.24
CA THR A 137 14.24 45.58 44.11
C THR A 137 15.51 45.70 43.22
N ALA A 138 15.31 46.14 41.96
CA ALA A 138 16.19 46.98 41.14
C ALA A 138 17.67 46.59 40.84
N SER A 139 17.98 46.40 39.55
CA SER A 139 18.80 47.36 38.75
C SER A 139 18.87 46.96 37.26
N SER A 140 19.24 47.90 36.38
CA SER A 140 19.36 47.64 34.93
C SER A 140 20.54 48.39 34.28
N VAL A 141 21.02 47.79 33.17
CA VAL A 141 21.85 48.32 32.06
C VAL A 141 23.26 48.94 32.31
N SER A 142 24.20 48.52 31.44
CA SER A 142 25.39 49.26 30.93
C SER A 142 26.61 49.45 31.88
N SER A 143 27.88 49.28 31.47
CA SER A 143 28.44 49.08 30.12
C SER A 143 29.90 48.55 30.11
N VAL A 144 30.31 48.00 28.95
CA VAL A 144 31.67 47.88 28.36
C VAL A 144 32.91 47.89 29.29
N SER A 145 33.64 46.77 29.27
CA SER A 145 35.12 46.79 29.23
C SER A 145 35.69 45.59 28.46
N ARG A 146 36.93 45.70 27.97
CA ARG A 146 37.54 44.79 27.00
C ARG A 146 38.72 44.01 27.60
N THR A 147 38.64 42.69 27.55
CA THR A 147 39.77 41.74 27.48
C THR A 147 39.24 40.52 26.70
N ALA A 148 39.77 40.06 25.57
CA ALA A 148 41.14 39.99 25.04
C ALA A 148 41.98 38.86 25.66
N ALA A 149 41.92 37.70 24.98
CA ALA A 149 42.89 36.60 24.92
C ALA A 149 43.76 36.28 26.15
N ALA A 150 43.46 35.15 26.80
CA ALA A 150 44.49 34.16 27.14
C ALA A 150 44.47 33.12 26.00
N ALA A 151 45.43 33.13 25.06
CA ALA A 151 46.82 32.72 25.22
C ALA A 151 46.93 31.22 25.54
N ALA A 152 47.42 30.43 24.58
CA ALA A 152 47.55 28.99 24.71
C ALA A 152 48.54 28.63 25.82
N SER A 153 48.05 27.94 26.85
CA SER A 153 48.90 27.18 27.75
C SER A 153 49.48 26.00 26.98
N VAL A 154 50.78 26.04 26.70
CA VAL A 154 51.51 24.90 26.18
C VAL A 154 51.45 23.79 27.22
N ALA A 155 50.55 22.82 27.00
CA ALA A 155 50.52 21.59 27.78
C ALA A 155 51.92 20.96 27.70
N LYS A 156 52.46 20.57 28.86
CA LYS A 156 53.80 19.97 28.94
C LYS A 156 53.87 18.78 27.98
N THR A 157 55.01 18.64 27.31
CA THR A 157 55.34 17.40 26.60
C THR A 157 55.05 16.20 27.50
N PRO A 158 54.39 15.15 26.99
CA PRO A 158 54.33 13.90 27.74
C PRO A 158 55.76 13.47 27.98
N SER A 159 56.14 13.32 29.25
CA SER A 159 57.38 12.61 29.61
C SER A 159 57.29 11.24 28.95
N SER A 160 58.31 10.86 28.20
CA SER A 160 58.33 9.62 27.43
C SER A 160 58.00 8.43 28.33
N ALA A 161 56.76 7.95 28.25
CA ALA A 161 56.37 6.67 28.79
C ALA A 161 57.33 5.64 28.18
N ALA A 162 58.03 4.89 29.03
CA ALA A 162 59.07 3.99 28.56
C ALA A 162 58.44 3.00 27.58
N VAL A 163 58.92 3.00 26.33
CA VAL A 163 58.50 2.02 25.32
C VAL A 163 58.99 0.66 25.81
N GLY A 164 58.10 -0.11 26.43
CA GLY A 164 58.28 -1.54 26.58
C GLY A 164 58.51 -2.11 25.19
N VAL A 165 59.62 -2.82 24.98
CA VAL A 165 60.17 -3.13 23.65
C VAL A 165 59.39 -4.26 22.93
N GLY A 166 58.08 -4.38 23.21
CA GLY A 166 57.11 -5.19 22.48
C GLY A 166 56.10 -4.34 21.69
N ASP A 167 55.53 -3.29 22.30
CA ASP A 167 54.35 -2.62 21.74
C ASP A 167 54.68 -1.54 20.69
N GLY A 168 55.81 -0.84 20.82
CA GLY A 168 56.13 0.29 19.93
C GLY A 168 56.21 -0.08 18.44
N LEU A 169 56.54 -1.34 18.12
CA LEU A 169 56.49 -1.87 16.77
C LEU A 169 55.06 -2.20 16.32
N GLN A 170 54.22 -2.74 17.21
CA GLN A 170 52.81 -3.00 16.93
C GLN A 170 52.04 -1.69 16.65
N THR A 171 52.26 -0.64 17.45
CA THR A 171 51.62 0.67 17.25
C THR A 171 52.08 1.36 15.96
N LEU A 172 53.36 1.20 15.58
CA LEU A 172 53.87 1.74 14.32
C LEU A 172 53.35 0.95 13.12
N VAL A 173 53.24 -0.38 13.23
CA VAL A 173 52.65 -1.23 12.19
C VAL A 173 51.16 -0.91 12.02
N SER A 174 50.37 -0.86 13.09
CA SER A 174 48.92 -0.60 13.01
C SER A 174 48.57 0.78 12.43
N PHE A 175 49.44 1.78 12.62
CA PHE A 175 49.29 3.10 12.00
C PHE A 175 49.38 3.08 10.45
N PHE A 176 50.11 2.12 9.88
CA PHE A 176 50.22 1.94 8.41
C PHE A 176 49.40 0.75 7.88
N PHE A 177 49.23 -0.30 8.67
CA PHE A 177 48.69 -1.61 8.29
C PHE A 177 47.81 -2.17 9.43
N GLY A 178 46.49 -1.99 9.34
CA GLY A 178 45.55 -2.49 10.34
C GLY A 178 44.14 -1.96 10.15
N ASN A 179 43.13 -2.73 10.57
CA ASN A 179 41.75 -2.24 10.56
C ASN A 179 41.50 -1.29 11.75
N GLY A 180 40.54 -0.38 11.58
CA GLY A 180 40.07 0.47 12.65
C GLY A 180 39.42 -0.31 13.80
N THR A 181 39.30 0.36 14.95
CA THR A 181 38.67 -0.15 16.18
C THR A 181 37.75 0.93 16.79
N ALA A 182 36.85 0.58 17.71
CA ALA A 182 35.98 1.58 18.36
C ALA A 182 36.76 2.77 18.98
N ALA A 183 37.96 2.55 19.53
CA ALA A 183 38.81 3.62 20.06
C ALA A 183 39.51 4.44 18.98
N HIS A 184 39.88 3.81 17.85
CA HIS A 184 40.61 4.41 16.74
C HIS A 184 39.95 3.96 15.42
N PRO A 185 38.83 4.59 15.00
CA PRO A 185 37.95 4.01 13.97
C PRO A 185 38.54 4.01 12.55
N ASN A 186 39.51 4.87 12.23
CA ASN A 186 40.14 4.83 10.91
C ASN A 186 41.11 3.64 10.79
N GLY A 187 41.17 3.03 9.61
CA GLY A 187 42.21 2.04 9.28
C GLY A 187 43.60 2.67 9.14
N GLY A 188 44.63 1.82 9.16
CA GLY A 188 46.02 2.20 8.91
C GLY A 188 46.21 2.77 7.51
N ILE A 189 47.11 3.75 7.38
CA ILE A 189 47.20 4.65 6.20
C ILE A 189 47.37 3.91 4.86
N ILE A 190 48.08 2.77 4.84
CA ILE A 190 48.40 2.06 3.59
C ILE A 190 47.40 0.93 3.34
N ILE A 191 47.16 0.06 4.32
CA ILE A 191 46.16 -1.01 4.23
C ILE A 191 45.34 -1.07 5.52
N GLY A 192 44.02 -1.01 5.41
CA GLY A 192 43.14 -1.10 6.57
C GLY A 192 41.73 -0.67 6.28
N ASN A 193 40.75 -1.49 6.64
CA ASN A 193 39.34 -1.08 6.63
C ASN A 193 39.07 -0.14 7.81
N GLY A 194 38.17 0.82 7.63
CA GLY A 194 37.59 1.56 8.73
C GLY A 194 36.70 0.68 9.62
N TYR A 195 36.48 1.12 10.85
CA TYR A 195 35.63 0.44 11.82
C TYR A 195 34.15 0.66 11.51
N SER A 196 33.41 -0.45 11.39
CA SER A 196 31.94 -0.46 11.36
C SER A 196 31.39 -0.53 12.78
N TRP A 197 30.42 0.32 13.10
CA TRP A 197 29.78 0.34 14.41
C TRP A 197 28.56 -0.58 14.48
N THR A 198 28.23 -1.00 15.69
CA THR A 198 27.14 -1.92 16.04
C THR A 198 26.46 -1.47 17.33
N ALA A 199 25.36 -2.11 17.73
CA ALA A 199 24.64 -1.83 18.98
C ALA A 199 25.50 -2.00 20.25
N GLU A 200 26.46 -2.93 20.24
CA GLU A 200 27.32 -3.26 21.39
C GLU A 200 28.56 -2.36 21.47
N SER A 201 28.98 -1.79 20.34
CA SER A 201 30.18 -0.96 20.23
C SER A 201 29.89 0.54 20.26
N CYS A 202 28.74 0.97 19.74
CA CYS A 202 28.28 2.35 19.81
C CYS A 202 27.57 2.61 21.15
N SER A 203 27.97 3.65 21.88
CA SER A 203 27.32 4.02 23.15
C SER A 203 25.85 4.39 22.93
N ALA A 204 24.95 3.86 23.76
CA ALA A 204 23.52 4.13 23.68
C ALA A 204 23.19 5.64 23.62
N GLY A 205 22.37 6.03 22.65
CA GLY A 205 22.02 7.45 22.40
C GLY A 205 23.09 8.28 21.70
N ALA A 206 24.19 7.68 21.21
CA ALA A 206 25.13 8.35 20.30
C ALA A 206 24.93 7.92 18.84
N ALA A 207 25.17 8.84 17.92
CA ALA A 207 25.28 8.59 16.48
C ALA A 207 26.76 8.33 16.11
N CYS A 208 27.13 7.08 15.86
CA CYS A 208 28.53 6.70 15.67
C CYS A 208 28.92 6.72 14.19
N LYS A 209 29.86 7.62 13.83
CA LYS A 209 30.36 7.71 12.44
C LYS A 209 31.32 6.56 12.13
N GLY A 210 31.03 5.83 11.05
CA GLY A 210 31.92 4.83 10.47
C GLY A 210 33.31 5.39 10.15
N GLY A 211 34.34 4.56 10.41
CA GLY A 211 35.74 4.94 10.22
C GLY A 211 36.18 4.97 8.76
N ASN A 212 37.15 5.81 8.41
CA ASN A 212 37.67 5.83 7.04
C ASN A 212 38.71 4.70 6.82
N GLY A 213 38.77 4.18 5.59
CA GLY A 213 39.79 3.20 5.17
C GLY A 213 41.14 3.84 4.82
N GLY A 214 42.19 3.02 4.76
CA GLY A 214 43.50 3.37 4.22
C GLY A 214 43.51 3.45 2.68
N ILE A 215 44.69 3.65 2.09
CA ILE A 215 44.89 3.67 0.62
C ILE A 215 44.26 2.43 -0.04
N VAL A 216 44.44 1.25 0.57
CA VAL A 216 43.66 0.04 0.28
C VAL A 216 42.82 -0.31 1.51
N GLY A 217 41.52 -0.07 1.45
CA GLY A 217 40.60 -0.36 2.55
C GLY A 217 39.22 0.25 2.34
N ASN A 218 38.20 -0.51 2.74
CA ASN A 218 36.83 -0.02 2.78
C ASN A 218 36.64 1.01 3.89
N GLY A 219 35.68 1.91 3.73
CA GLY A 219 35.10 2.61 4.86
C GLY A 219 34.31 1.65 5.76
N GLY A 220 34.23 1.94 7.04
CA GLY A 220 33.34 1.25 7.98
C GLY A 220 31.95 1.89 8.03
N ASN A 221 30.95 1.11 8.45
CA ASN A 221 29.56 1.54 8.51
C ASN A 221 29.29 2.39 9.77
N GLY A 222 28.37 3.36 9.63
CA GLY A 222 27.86 4.14 10.75
C GLY A 222 26.73 3.44 11.50
N TRP A 223 26.34 3.98 12.65
CA TRP A 223 25.27 3.45 13.51
C TRP A 223 24.45 4.58 14.15
N ASN A 224 23.16 4.35 14.43
CA ASN A 224 22.21 5.34 14.97
C ASN A 224 22.24 6.69 14.22
N GLY A 225 22.11 6.70 12.89
CA GLY A 225 22.14 7.91 12.08
C GLY A 225 23.54 8.52 11.89
N GLY A 226 24.59 7.82 12.35
CA GLY A 226 25.97 8.16 12.03
C GLY A 226 26.28 7.89 10.56
N ASN A 227 27.03 8.80 9.92
CA ASN A 227 27.44 8.62 8.53
C ASN A 227 28.43 7.46 8.39
N GLY A 228 28.48 6.84 7.21
CA GLY A 228 29.52 5.90 6.83
C GLY A 228 30.90 6.57 6.70
N GLY A 229 31.94 5.74 6.75
CA GLY A 229 33.32 6.15 6.50
C GLY A 229 33.68 6.12 5.00
N ALA A 230 34.61 6.96 4.57
CA ALA A 230 35.11 6.93 3.20
C ALA A 230 36.22 5.88 3.03
N ALA A 231 36.30 5.25 1.86
CA ALA A 231 37.49 4.50 1.45
C ALA A 231 38.63 5.44 0.99
N GLY A 232 39.84 4.91 0.86
CA GLY A 232 41.00 5.65 0.36
C GLY A 232 41.06 5.69 -1.17
N TRP A 233 41.98 4.92 -1.77
CA TRP A 233 42.11 4.81 -3.24
C TRP A 233 41.40 3.57 -3.79
N PHE A 234 41.43 2.47 -3.05
CA PHE A 234 40.79 1.21 -3.39
C PHE A 234 39.94 0.73 -2.21
N GLY A 235 38.66 0.43 -2.46
CA GLY A 235 37.71 -0.04 -1.46
C GLY A 235 36.36 0.67 -1.54
N ASN A 236 35.32 0.07 -1.00
CA ASN A 236 33.98 0.67 -0.99
C ASN A 236 33.81 1.61 0.20
N GLY A 237 33.01 2.66 0.05
CA GLY A 237 32.54 3.46 1.20
C GLY A 237 31.66 2.60 2.11
N GLY A 238 31.71 2.87 3.41
CA GLY A 238 30.82 2.21 4.37
C GLY A 238 29.43 2.84 4.36
N ASP A 239 28.42 2.09 4.77
CA ASP A 239 27.03 2.55 4.78
C ASP A 239 26.76 3.52 5.94
N GLY A 240 25.77 4.39 5.79
CA GLY A 240 25.23 5.20 6.88
C GLY A 240 24.28 4.37 7.75
N GLY A 241 24.31 4.61 9.06
CA GLY A 241 23.38 3.94 9.99
C GLY A 241 21.99 4.56 9.96
N ASP A 242 20.96 3.76 10.25
CA ASP A 242 19.57 4.22 10.31
C ASP A 242 19.33 5.20 11.47
N GLY A 243 18.47 6.18 11.24
CA GLY A 243 18.19 7.26 12.18
C GLY A 243 17.56 6.78 13.47
N VAL A 244 17.93 7.40 14.59
CA VAL A 244 17.34 7.12 15.91
C VAL A 244 17.05 8.44 16.61
N LEU A 245 15.78 8.64 17.01
CA LEU A 245 15.30 9.91 17.58
C LEU A 245 16.14 10.42 18.74
N THR A 246 16.52 9.53 19.66
CA THR A 246 17.31 9.85 20.85
C THR A 246 18.80 10.12 20.57
N ALA A 247 19.30 9.77 19.38
CA ALA A 247 20.71 9.89 19.01
C ALA A 247 21.00 11.07 18.08
N ASN A 248 20.12 11.33 17.10
CA ASN A 248 20.34 12.38 16.11
C ASN A 248 19.05 13.06 15.59
N GLY A 249 17.93 12.92 16.31
CA GLY A 249 16.64 13.44 15.86
C GLY A 249 15.94 12.55 14.81
N GLY A 250 16.47 11.36 14.53
CA GLY A 250 15.82 10.37 13.67
C GLY A 250 16.18 10.46 12.19
N ARG A 251 17.25 11.18 11.82
CA ARG A 251 17.71 11.29 10.43
C ARG A 251 18.56 10.08 10.02
N GLY A 252 18.42 9.59 8.80
CA GLY A 252 19.36 8.63 8.22
C GLY A 252 20.79 9.18 8.07
N GLY A 253 21.79 8.35 8.38
CA GLY A 253 23.20 8.67 8.17
C GLY A 253 23.57 8.61 6.68
N ASN A 254 24.42 9.52 6.19
CA ASN A 254 24.85 9.50 4.79
C ASN A 254 25.89 8.39 4.56
N GLY A 255 25.84 7.76 3.39
CA GLY A 255 26.83 6.77 2.95
C GLY A 255 28.21 7.37 2.68
N GLY A 256 29.24 6.56 2.90
CA GLY A 256 30.63 6.92 2.69
C GLY A 256 31.03 6.94 1.22
N ALA A 257 32.01 7.79 0.87
CA ALA A 257 32.55 7.82 -0.49
C ALA A 257 33.37 6.56 -0.83
N GLY A 258 33.22 6.06 -2.05
CA GLY A 258 34.02 4.98 -2.61
C GLY A 258 35.44 5.39 -2.95
N GLY A 259 36.33 4.41 -3.09
CA GLY A 259 37.76 4.61 -3.31
C GLY A 259 38.05 5.43 -4.57
N LEU A 260 38.99 6.37 -4.45
CA LEU A 260 39.31 7.36 -5.49
C LEU A 260 39.61 6.74 -6.87
N LEU A 261 40.20 5.54 -6.92
CA LEU A 261 40.56 4.84 -8.16
C LEU A 261 39.58 3.72 -8.51
N GLN A 262 39.15 2.94 -7.51
CA GLN A 262 38.15 1.87 -7.66
C GLN A 262 37.40 1.65 -6.34
N GLY A 263 36.07 1.80 -6.37
CA GLY A 263 35.20 1.51 -5.24
C GLY A 263 33.81 2.09 -5.39
N ASN A 264 32.81 1.36 -4.91
CA ASN A 264 31.43 1.84 -4.84
C ASN A 264 31.26 2.78 -3.63
N GLY A 265 30.31 3.72 -3.70
CA GLY A 265 29.85 4.43 -2.50
C GLY A 265 28.96 3.54 -1.63
N GLY A 266 28.98 3.79 -0.32
CA GLY A 266 28.07 3.12 0.62
C GLY A 266 26.65 3.69 0.54
N ALA A 267 25.65 2.93 0.98
CA ALA A 267 24.27 3.36 1.05
C ALA A 267 24.06 4.41 2.16
N GLY A 268 23.04 5.25 2.03
CA GLY A 268 22.51 6.03 3.15
C GLY A 268 21.57 5.17 4.01
N GLY A 269 21.57 5.40 5.33
CA GLY A 269 20.60 4.79 6.24
C GLY A 269 19.22 5.44 6.15
N ALA A 270 18.19 4.73 6.60
CA ALA A 270 16.81 5.20 6.60
C ALA A 270 16.52 6.21 7.72
N GLY A 271 15.44 6.97 7.58
CA GLY A 271 14.88 7.83 8.63
C GLY A 271 14.05 7.05 9.66
N ALA A 272 13.99 7.56 10.89
CA ALA A 272 13.19 6.99 11.98
C ALA A 272 11.69 7.34 11.84
N GLN A 273 10.82 6.51 12.39
CA GLN A 273 9.42 6.91 12.61
C GLN A 273 9.34 8.06 13.64
N SER A 274 8.70 9.18 13.31
CA SER A 274 8.48 10.32 14.23
C SER A 274 7.49 11.35 13.69
N VAL A 275 6.79 12.08 14.58
CA VAL A 275 6.09 13.32 14.20
C VAL A 275 6.93 14.59 14.34
N ALA A 276 8.17 14.49 14.85
CA ALA A 276 9.13 15.58 14.84
C ALA A 276 9.88 15.58 13.49
N GLY A 277 9.40 16.40 12.54
CA GLY A 277 9.82 16.41 11.13
C GLY A 277 11.28 16.81 10.85
N HIS A 278 12.24 15.93 11.18
CA HIS A 278 13.66 15.98 10.79
C HIS A 278 14.19 14.59 10.36
N ILE A 279 13.28 13.69 9.98
CA ILE A 279 13.51 12.26 9.75
C ILE A 279 13.87 11.91 8.30
N ASP A 280 14.56 12.81 7.59
CA ASP A 280 15.03 12.52 6.22
C ASP A 280 15.94 11.28 6.17
N GLY A 281 15.93 10.58 5.05
CA GLY A 281 16.92 9.56 4.73
C GLY A 281 18.33 10.13 4.52
N GLY A 282 19.32 9.25 4.64
CA GLY A 282 20.72 9.57 4.36
C GLY A 282 21.00 9.57 2.85
N ASN A 283 21.84 10.48 2.35
CA ASN A 283 22.26 10.43 0.95
C ASN A 283 23.28 9.29 0.75
N GLY A 284 23.23 8.63 -0.40
CA GLY A 284 24.21 7.62 -0.81
C GLY A 284 25.56 8.24 -1.16
N GLY A 285 26.64 7.49 -0.91
CA GLY A 285 28.00 7.91 -1.20
C GLY A 285 28.32 7.90 -2.70
N SER A 286 29.17 8.83 -3.15
CA SER A 286 29.69 8.83 -4.53
C SER A 286 30.88 7.88 -4.69
N ALA A 287 31.02 7.25 -5.86
CA ALA A 287 32.22 6.56 -6.28
C ALA A 287 33.35 7.50 -6.76
N GLY A 288 34.56 6.97 -6.93
CA GLY A 288 35.73 7.70 -7.43
C GLY A 288 35.84 7.72 -8.96
N LEU A 289 36.95 7.21 -9.51
CA LEU A 289 37.10 7.04 -10.97
C LEU A 289 36.25 5.88 -11.51
N ASN A 290 36.18 4.76 -10.78
CA ASN A 290 35.47 3.55 -11.19
C ASN A 290 34.65 3.00 -10.01
N GLY A 291 33.39 2.63 -10.26
CA GLY A 291 32.48 2.09 -9.25
C GLY A 291 31.12 2.78 -9.27
N ASN A 292 30.12 2.17 -8.64
CA ASN A 292 28.75 2.67 -8.64
C ASN A 292 28.48 3.55 -7.42
N GLY A 293 27.59 4.54 -7.56
CA GLY A 293 27.10 5.31 -6.43
C GLY A 293 26.25 4.46 -5.50
N GLY A 294 26.33 4.72 -4.19
CA GLY A 294 25.46 4.07 -3.21
C GLY A 294 24.03 4.60 -3.30
N ALA A 295 23.05 3.80 -2.90
CA ALA A 295 21.66 4.24 -2.81
C ALA A 295 21.47 5.29 -1.70
N GLY A 296 20.52 6.20 -1.87
CA GLY A 296 19.99 6.97 -0.75
C GLY A 296 19.09 6.08 0.11
N GLY A 297 19.09 6.32 1.42
CA GLY A 297 18.18 5.65 2.36
C GLY A 297 16.80 6.30 2.36
N ASP A 298 15.80 5.55 2.79
CA ASP A 298 14.40 5.99 2.77
C ASP A 298 14.08 7.04 3.85
N GLY A 299 13.03 7.83 3.62
CA GLY A 299 12.50 8.81 4.55
C GLY A 299 11.68 8.18 5.68
N GLY A 300 11.82 8.71 6.89
CA GLY A 300 11.13 8.21 8.08
C GLY A 300 9.62 8.48 8.07
N VAL A 301 8.86 7.60 8.71
CA VAL A 301 7.39 7.63 8.72
C VAL A 301 6.85 8.65 9.74
N ALA A 302 5.95 9.55 9.32
CA ALA A 302 5.29 10.51 10.20
C ALA A 302 4.03 9.93 10.87
N GLN A 303 4.25 9.29 12.03
CA GLN A 303 3.24 8.48 12.71
C GLN A 303 3.49 8.36 14.22
N THR A 304 2.41 8.28 14.99
CA THR A 304 2.31 8.27 16.46
C THR A 304 1.96 6.90 17.07
N ASN A 305 1.83 5.85 16.25
CA ASN A 305 1.16 4.60 16.59
C ASN A 305 -0.28 4.86 17.11
N GLY A 306 -1.08 5.45 16.20
CA GLY A 306 -2.49 5.80 16.37
C GLY A 306 -2.81 6.90 17.39
N GLY A 307 -1.81 7.63 17.89
CA GLY A 307 -2.07 8.90 18.58
C GLY A 307 -2.49 9.99 17.58
N PRO A 308 -3.00 11.14 18.00
CA PRO A 308 -3.23 12.25 17.07
C PRO A 308 -1.90 12.74 16.47
N VAL A 309 -1.71 12.60 15.17
CA VAL A 309 -0.63 13.28 14.44
C VAL A 309 -0.98 14.77 14.30
N PRO A 310 -0.03 15.70 14.48
CA PRO A 310 -0.28 17.12 14.22
C PRO A 310 -0.51 17.41 12.73
N GLU A 311 -1.46 18.28 12.41
CA GLU A 311 -1.64 18.85 11.07
C GLU A 311 -0.33 19.53 10.60
N GLY A 312 0.08 19.27 9.35
CA GLY A 312 1.35 19.72 8.78
C GLY A 312 2.58 18.93 9.23
N ALA A 313 2.41 17.79 9.92
CA ALA A 313 3.51 16.85 10.12
C ALA A 313 3.85 16.14 8.80
N GLN A 314 5.09 16.26 8.34
CA GLN A 314 5.55 15.64 7.10
C GLN A 314 6.40 14.39 7.39
N GLY A 315 6.21 13.34 6.59
CA GLY A 315 7.17 12.24 6.49
C GLY A 315 8.54 12.73 6.01
N GLY A 316 9.60 12.00 6.36
CA GLY A 316 10.96 12.33 5.98
C GLY A 316 11.15 12.25 4.47
N ASN A 317 12.01 13.10 3.91
CA ASN A 317 12.34 13.05 2.49
C ASN A 317 13.34 11.92 2.22
N GLY A 318 13.24 11.27 1.07
CA GLY A 318 14.17 10.24 0.63
C GLY A 318 15.57 10.79 0.40
N GLY A 319 16.59 10.04 0.82
CA GLY A 319 17.98 10.35 0.58
C GLY A 319 18.32 10.33 -0.92
N ARG A 320 19.21 11.22 -1.37
CA ARG A 320 19.63 11.22 -2.79
C ARG A 320 20.60 10.08 -3.08
N GLY A 321 20.50 9.53 -4.28
CA GLY A 321 21.46 8.55 -4.79
C GLY A 321 22.85 9.16 -5.03
N GLY A 322 23.88 8.37 -4.74
CA GLY A 322 25.27 8.74 -4.93
C GLY A 322 25.68 8.79 -6.41
N GLY A 323 26.68 9.62 -6.73
CA GLY A 323 27.23 9.71 -8.09
C GLY A 323 28.06 8.48 -8.49
N GLY A 324 27.86 7.99 -9.71
CA GLY A 324 28.67 6.94 -10.32
C GLY A 324 30.08 7.43 -10.72
N GLY A 325 31.01 6.48 -10.85
CA GLY A 325 32.43 6.76 -11.04
C GLY A 325 32.74 7.51 -12.35
N LEU A 326 33.69 8.45 -12.29
CA LEU A 326 33.98 9.41 -13.37
C LEU A 326 34.21 8.78 -14.75
N LEU A 327 34.82 7.60 -14.81
CA LEU A 327 35.20 6.87 -16.03
C LEU A 327 34.36 5.60 -16.26
N LYS A 328 33.79 5.02 -15.18
CA LYS A 328 32.87 3.89 -15.27
C LYS A 328 32.04 3.77 -13.99
N GLY A 329 30.73 3.65 -14.15
CA GLY A 329 29.82 3.25 -13.09
C GLY A 329 28.48 3.95 -13.13
N ASP A 330 27.50 3.28 -12.54
CA ASP A 330 26.11 3.70 -12.48
C ASP A 330 25.86 4.65 -11.30
N GLY A 331 24.84 5.50 -11.41
CA GLY A 331 24.36 6.29 -10.28
C GLY A 331 23.55 5.42 -9.32
N GLY A 332 23.66 5.68 -8.01
CA GLY A 332 22.81 5.03 -7.02
C GLY A 332 21.36 5.51 -7.12
N ALA A 333 20.39 4.68 -6.76
CA ALA A 333 18.99 5.11 -6.66
C ALA A 333 18.79 6.12 -5.52
N GLY A 334 17.78 6.98 -5.62
CA GLY A 334 17.28 7.73 -4.46
C GLY A 334 16.35 6.86 -3.61
N GLY A 335 16.37 7.08 -2.29
CA GLY A 335 15.44 6.43 -1.36
C GLY A 335 14.02 6.97 -1.49
N ALA A 336 13.02 6.20 -1.07
CA ALA A 336 11.62 6.61 -1.03
C ALA A 336 11.38 7.72 0.02
N GLY A 337 10.31 8.49 -0.16
CA GLY A 337 9.79 9.41 0.85
C GLY A 337 8.95 8.67 1.90
N GLY A 338 8.98 9.14 3.14
CA GLY A 338 8.21 8.55 4.24
C GLY A 338 6.73 8.94 4.22
N THR A 339 5.86 8.02 4.61
CA THR A 339 4.40 8.23 4.69
C THR A 339 4.00 9.05 5.92
N GLY A 340 3.04 9.98 5.78
CA GLY A 340 2.36 10.67 6.88
C GLY A 340 0.99 10.07 7.15
N TYR A 341 0.76 9.52 8.35
CA TYR A 341 -0.40 8.64 8.60
C TYR A 341 -1.67 9.31 9.15
N GLY A 342 -1.56 10.44 9.86
CA GLY A 342 -2.73 11.07 10.48
C GLY A 342 -3.44 12.08 9.58
N ILE A 343 -4.55 12.64 10.08
CA ILE A 343 -5.33 13.64 9.35
C ILE A 343 -4.51 14.94 9.24
N GLY A 344 -4.28 15.40 8.01
CA GLY A 344 -3.43 16.57 7.73
C GLY A 344 -1.93 16.28 7.79
N ALA A 345 -1.50 15.02 7.79
CA ALA A 345 -0.10 14.63 7.69
C ALA A 345 0.32 14.36 6.24
N ASP A 346 1.45 14.92 5.83
CA ASP A 346 1.89 14.93 4.43
C ASP A 346 3.03 13.94 4.17
N GLY A 347 3.13 13.48 2.93
CA GLY A 347 4.22 12.61 2.48
C GLY A 347 5.55 13.36 2.33
N GLY A 348 6.65 12.67 2.59
CA GLY A 348 7.99 13.15 2.23
C GLY A 348 8.25 13.02 0.72
N ASP A 349 9.01 13.95 0.13
CA ASP A 349 9.44 13.83 -1.26
C ASP A 349 10.42 12.65 -1.44
N GLY A 350 10.33 11.94 -2.56
CA GLY A 350 11.27 10.90 -2.96
C GLY A 350 12.65 11.45 -3.33
N GLY A 351 13.70 10.72 -2.98
CA GLY A 351 15.09 11.10 -3.23
C GLY A 351 15.43 11.12 -4.72
N SER A 352 16.18 12.13 -5.18
CA SER A 352 16.66 12.14 -6.57
C SER A 352 17.73 11.07 -6.81
N GLY A 353 17.66 10.37 -7.93
CA GLY A 353 18.67 9.42 -8.36
C GLY A 353 20.03 10.06 -8.67
N GLY A 354 21.09 9.29 -8.50
CA GLY A 354 22.47 9.70 -8.74
C GLY A 354 22.80 9.81 -10.22
N ASN A 355 23.60 10.81 -10.61
CA ASN A 355 24.13 10.90 -11.97
C ASN A 355 25.30 9.93 -12.18
N THR A 356 25.53 9.50 -13.42
CA THR A 356 26.77 8.80 -13.81
C THR A 356 27.96 9.75 -13.92
N GLY A 357 29.17 9.20 -14.01
CA GLY A 357 30.39 9.98 -14.22
C GLY A 357 30.40 10.76 -15.53
N LEU A 358 30.87 12.02 -15.49
CA LEU A 358 30.91 12.95 -16.63
C LEU A 358 31.58 12.35 -17.89
N LEU A 359 32.62 11.53 -17.70
CA LEU A 359 33.46 10.92 -18.72
C LEU A 359 33.22 9.40 -18.83
N SER A 360 32.12 8.88 -18.28
CA SER A 360 31.89 7.44 -18.17
C SER A 360 31.84 6.76 -19.55
N PHE A 361 32.54 5.65 -19.74
CA PHE A 361 32.43 4.90 -21.01
C PHE A 361 31.04 4.24 -21.16
N THR A 362 30.49 3.75 -20.05
CA THR A 362 29.16 3.11 -19.97
C THR A 362 28.56 3.33 -18.58
N GLY A 363 27.27 3.67 -18.49
CA GLY A 363 26.51 3.58 -17.23
C GLY A 363 25.09 4.12 -17.32
N SER A 364 24.26 3.77 -16.35
CA SER A 364 22.89 4.29 -16.18
C SER A 364 22.82 5.27 -15.01
N GLY A 365 22.08 6.36 -15.17
CA GLY A 365 21.65 7.18 -14.03
C GLY A 365 20.82 6.34 -13.07
N GLY A 366 20.93 6.60 -11.77
CA GLY A 366 20.10 5.93 -10.78
C GLY A 366 18.65 6.40 -10.85
N ASN A 367 17.69 5.54 -10.53
CA ASN A 367 16.29 5.93 -10.48
C ASN A 367 16.02 6.89 -9.31
N GLY A 368 15.00 7.74 -9.45
CA GLY A 368 14.45 8.49 -8.32
C GLY A 368 13.58 7.60 -7.43
N GLY A 369 13.57 7.88 -6.14
CA GLY A 369 12.70 7.21 -5.17
C GLY A 369 11.25 7.68 -5.29
N ILE A 370 10.31 6.82 -4.89
CA ILE A 370 8.86 7.11 -4.87
C ILE A 370 8.55 8.10 -3.73
N GLY A 371 7.57 8.98 -3.92
CA GLY A 371 7.09 9.88 -2.85
C GLY A 371 6.29 9.15 -1.77
N GLY A 372 6.34 9.64 -0.53
CA GLY A 372 5.56 9.06 0.57
C GLY A 372 4.07 9.37 0.47
N GLY A 373 3.20 8.47 0.95
CA GLY A 373 1.76 8.73 1.03
C GLY A 373 1.41 9.74 2.13
N GLY A 374 0.23 10.38 2.05
CA GLY A 374 -0.24 11.33 3.06
C GLY A 374 -1.43 12.14 2.57
N THR A 375 -2.08 12.95 3.41
CA THR A 375 -3.23 13.78 2.97
C THR A 375 -2.89 14.68 1.79
N HIS A 376 -1.65 15.15 1.71
CA HIS A 376 -1.00 15.47 0.45
C HIS A 376 0.20 14.51 0.27
N GLY A 377 0.22 13.74 -0.81
CA GLY A 377 1.31 12.84 -1.14
C GLY A 377 2.59 13.58 -1.53
N GLY A 378 3.73 13.05 -1.13
CA GLY A 378 5.05 13.59 -1.48
C GLY A 378 5.38 13.41 -2.95
N ASN A 379 6.20 14.27 -3.54
CA ASN A 379 6.55 14.19 -4.96
C ASN A 379 7.58 13.09 -5.22
N GLY A 380 7.53 12.47 -6.38
CA GLY A 380 8.52 11.50 -6.82
C GLY A 380 9.89 12.14 -7.10
N GLY A 381 10.96 11.43 -6.74
CA GLY A 381 12.32 11.84 -7.00
C GLY A 381 12.65 11.87 -8.49
N ASN A 382 13.38 12.87 -8.95
CA ASN A 382 13.85 12.90 -10.34
C ASN A 382 14.94 11.83 -10.58
N GLY A 383 14.92 11.20 -11.76
CA GLY A 383 15.95 10.27 -12.20
C GLY A 383 17.30 10.94 -12.45
N GLY A 384 18.38 10.18 -12.22
CA GLY A 384 19.76 10.62 -12.44
C GLY A 384 20.12 10.67 -13.92
N ASN A 385 21.05 11.55 -14.30
CA ASN A 385 21.44 11.75 -15.69
C ASN A 385 22.62 10.86 -16.14
N GLY A 386 22.61 10.51 -17.41
CA GLY A 386 23.76 10.01 -18.15
C GLY A 386 24.87 11.06 -18.27
N GLY A 387 26.13 10.61 -18.38
CA GLY A 387 27.30 11.47 -18.40
C GLY A 387 27.36 12.32 -19.67
N LEU A 388 27.51 13.64 -19.53
CA LEU A 388 27.46 14.59 -20.65
C LEU A 388 28.56 14.35 -21.73
N LEU A 389 29.63 13.62 -21.42
CA LEU A 389 30.64 13.22 -22.41
C LEU A 389 30.73 11.69 -22.58
N SER A 390 29.73 10.95 -22.07
CA SER A 390 29.68 9.49 -22.13
C SER A 390 29.42 8.97 -23.54
N VAL A 391 30.12 7.89 -23.91
CA VAL A 391 29.94 7.20 -25.20
C VAL A 391 28.57 6.51 -25.25
N PHE A 392 28.17 5.86 -24.16
CA PHE A 392 26.84 5.29 -23.98
C PHE A 392 26.38 5.50 -22.53
N ALA A 393 25.37 6.33 -22.31
CA ALA A 393 24.75 6.44 -20.99
C ALA A 393 23.25 6.66 -21.06
N ASN A 394 22.53 5.95 -20.19
CA ASN A 394 21.08 6.08 -20.07
C ASN A 394 20.73 7.00 -18.89
N GLY A 395 19.60 7.68 -18.97
CA GLY A 395 18.96 8.29 -17.82
C GLY A 395 18.34 7.25 -16.88
N GLY A 396 18.28 7.56 -15.59
CA GLY A 396 17.47 6.82 -14.62
C GLY A 396 16.01 7.24 -14.70
N ILE A 397 15.10 6.35 -14.32
CA ILE A 397 13.65 6.59 -14.31
C ILE A 397 13.29 7.51 -13.13
N GLY A 398 12.31 8.39 -13.30
CA GLY A 398 11.74 9.20 -12.21
C GLY A 398 10.84 8.37 -11.29
N GLY A 399 10.92 8.58 -9.98
CA GLY A 399 10.05 7.91 -9.02
C GLY A 399 8.60 8.39 -9.16
N ALA A 400 7.63 7.53 -8.81
CA ALA A 400 6.23 7.93 -8.76
C ALA A 400 5.97 8.93 -7.63
N GLY A 401 4.94 9.76 -7.77
CA GLY A 401 4.38 10.54 -6.66
C GLY A 401 3.72 9.63 -5.63
N GLY A 402 3.68 10.07 -4.38
CA GLY A 402 3.01 9.33 -3.31
C GLY A 402 1.50 9.52 -3.32
N GLU A 403 0.78 8.52 -2.81
CA GLU A 403 -0.67 8.46 -2.86
C GLU A 403 -1.36 9.41 -1.85
N GLY A 404 -2.37 10.13 -2.33
CA GLY A 404 -3.35 10.80 -1.49
C GLY A 404 -4.45 9.82 -1.08
N PRO A 405 -4.85 9.71 0.20
CA PRO A 405 -5.77 8.68 0.67
C PRO A 405 -7.25 8.95 0.36
N PRO A 406 -8.07 7.90 0.18
CA PRO A 406 -9.53 7.99 0.10
C PRO A 406 -10.14 8.22 1.50
N THR A 407 -10.17 9.48 1.97
CA THR A 407 -10.79 9.83 3.27
C THR A 407 -12.29 10.12 3.15
N SER A 408 -13.04 9.92 4.23
CA SER A 408 -14.47 10.25 4.34
C SER A 408 -14.76 11.75 4.45
N GLU A 409 -13.77 12.59 4.76
CA GLU A 409 -14.00 14.00 5.05
C GLU A 409 -13.54 14.94 3.93
N THR A 410 -12.35 14.74 3.39
CA THR A 410 -11.81 15.50 2.26
C THR A 410 -10.91 14.57 1.45
N PRO A 411 -11.07 14.44 0.12
CA PRO A 411 -10.16 13.64 -0.70
C PRO A 411 -8.70 14.08 -0.50
N GLY A 412 -7.79 13.13 -0.29
CA GLY A 412 -6.36 13.42 -0.33
C GLY A 412 -5.90 13.82 -1.74
N THR A 413 -4.78 14.51 -1.85
CA THR A 413 -4.17 14.86 -3.15
C THR A 413 -2.88 14.11 -3.38
N GLY A 414 -2.67 13.60 -4.59
CA GLY A 414 -1.50 12.83 -4.96
C GLY A 414 -0.27 13.70 -5.22
N GLY A 415 0.90 13.17 -4.91
CA GLY A 415 2.18 13.78 -5.26
C GLY A 415 2.43 13.77 -6.77
N ASN A 416 3.23 14.70 -7.27
CA ASN A 416 3.62 14.70 -8.68
C ASN A 416 4.75 13.68 -8.93
N GLY A 417 4.75 13.02 -10.09
CA GLY A 417 5.82 12.13 -10.51
C GLY A 417 7.14 12.86 -10.79
N GLY A 418 8.24 12.20 -10.48
CA GLY A 418 9.58 12.70 -10.77
C GLY A 418 9.90 12.65 -12.26
N ASN A 419 10.69 13.61 -12.76
CA ASN A 419 11.09 13.62 -14.16
C ASN A 419 12.20 12.58 -14.40
N GLY A 420 12.19 11.96 -15.57
CA GLY A 420 13.23 11.05 -16.02
C GLY A 420 14.56 11.74 -16.30
N GLY A 421 15.66 11.02 -16.08
CA GLY A 421 17.02 11.49 -16.33
C GLY A 421 17.33 11.61 -17.82
N ASN A 422 18.17 12.57 -18.19
CA ASN A 422 18.62 12.74 -19.57
C ASN A 422 19.74 11.74 -19.92
N ALA A 423 19.82 11.34 -21.19
CA ALA A 423 20.85 10.42 -21.70
C ALA A 423 22.23 11.09 -21.86
N GLY A 424 23.23 10.27 -22.17
CA GLY A 424 24.54 10.75 -22.63
C GLY A 424 24.47 11.53 -23.96
N LEU A 425 25.55 12.26 -24.26
CA LEU A 425 25.62 13.11 -25.47
C LEU A 425 25.77 12.31 -26.77
N TRP A 426 26.44 11.15 -26.74
CA TRP A 426 26.78 10.37 -27.93
C TRP A 426 25.78 9.27 -28.26
N MET A 427 25.43 8.43 -27.28
CA MET A 427 24.46 7.34 -27.41
C MET A 427 23.78 7.05 -26.06
N GLY A 428 22.57 6.48 -26.09
CA GLY A 428 21.81 6.04 -24.90
C GLY A 428 20.36 6.52 -24.91
N THR A 429 19.54 6.04 -23.97
CA THR A 429 18.14 6.43 -23.82
C THR A 429 17.92 7.46 -22.71
N GLY A 430 16.88 8.28 -22.83
CA GLY A 430 16.31 8.92 -21.64
C GLY A 430 15.79 7.87 -20.65
N GLY A 431 15.69 8.23 -19.37
CA GLY A 431 14.87 7.49 -18.43
C GLY A 431 13.44 8.05 -18.44
N ASP A 432 12.47 7.24 -18.05
CA ASP A 432 11.05 7.61 -18.12
C ASP A 432 10.65 8.51 -16.94
N GLY A 433 9.55 9.25 -17.09
CA GLY A 433 8.94 10.01 -16.00
C GLY A 433 8.10 9.11 -15.10
N GLY A 434 8.15 9.34 -13.79
CA GLY A 434 7.29 8.63 -12.84
C GLY A 434 5.83 9.06 -12.97
N ALA A 435 4.91 8.16 -12.63
CA ALA A 435 3.49 8.51 -12.53
C ALA A 435 3.23 9.51 -11.39
N GLY A 436 2.18 10.32 -11.49
CA GLY A 436 1.62 11.03 -10.34
C GLY A 436 0.74 10.10 -9.50
N GLY A 437 0.66 10.34 -8.19
CA GLY A 437 -0.16 9.53 -7.28
C GLY A 437 -1.66 9.82 -7.40
N GLU A 438 -2.49 8.88 -6.93
CA GLU A 438 -3.92 9.04 -6.72
C GLU A 438 -4.22 10.27 -5.86
N GLY A 439 -5.32 10.95 -6.18
CA GLY A 439 -5.58 12.31 -5.72
C GLY A 439 -5.13 13.39 -6.72
N GLY A 440 -4.94 13.05 -8.00
CA GLY A 440 -4.70 14.03 -9.06
C GLY A 440 -3.24 14.48 -9.24
N GLY A 441 -2.26 13.70 -8.80
CA GLY A 441 -0.84 14.01 -9.01
C GLY A 441 -0.49 14.08 -10.50
N ASN A 442 0.33 15.05 -10.92
CA ASN A 442 0.72 15.14 -12.34
C ASN A 442 1.89 14.20 -12.65
N GLY A 443 1.91 13.61 -13.85
CA GLY A 443 3.00 12.75 -14.30
C GLY A 443 4.31 13.51 -14.56
N GLY A 444 5.44 12.87 -14.28
CA GLY A 444 6.77 13.39 -14.56
C GLY A 444 7.11 13.36 -16.05
N ASN A 445 7.94 14.28 -16.53
CA ASN A 445 8.34 14.31 -17.93
C ASN A 445 9.46 13.29 -18.21
N GLY A 446 9.43 12.69 -19.40
CA GLY A 446 10.46 11.78 -19.88
C GLY A 446 11.79 12.46 -20.19
N GLY A 447 12.87 11.70 -19.99
CA GLY A 447 14.24 12.14 -20.17
C GLY A 447 14.63 12.36 -21.63
N ASN A 448 15.46 13.38 -21.90
CA ASN A 448 15.89 13.70 -23.26
C ASN A 448 17.24 13.08 -23.59
N VAL A 449 17.43 12.72 -24.85
CA VAL A 449 18.72 12.43 -25.46
C VAL A 449 19.38 13.72 -25.94
N GLY A 450 20.71 13.79 -25.90
CA GLY A 450 21.45 14.94 -26.42
C GLY A 450 21.18 15.16 -27.91
N ALA A 451 20.92 16.41 -28.33
CA ALA A 451 20.58 16.76 -29.72
C ALA A 451 21.70 16.51 -30.76
N LEU A 452 22.89 16.09 -30.32
CA LEU A 452 24.03 15.68 -31.14
C LEU A 452 24.28 14.15 -31.11
N SER A 453 23.44 13.39 -30.41
CA SER A 453 23.54 11.93 -30.28
C SER A 453 23.34 11.23 -31.61
N LEU A 454 24.09 10.15 -31.82
CA LEU A 454 24.02 9.29 -32.99
C LEU A 454 22.93 8.21 -32.86
N LEU A 455 22.60 7.77 -31.64
CA LEU A 455 21.62 6.72 -31.36
C LEU A 455 20.96 6.94 -30.00
N GLY A 456 19.64 7.05 -29.94
CA GLY A 456 18.95 7.11 -28.65
C GLY A 456 17.44 7.39 -28.73
N GLY A 457 16.67 6.70 -27.90
CA GLY A 457 15.26 7.00 -27.64
C GLY A 457 15.11 8.00 -26.49
N GLY A 458 14.17 8.95 -26.60
CA GLY A 458 13.69 9.67 -25.41
C GLY A 458 13.01 8.69 -24.45
N GLY A 459 13.02 9.00 -23.15
CA GLY A 459 12.21 8.26 -22.18
C GLY A 459 10.75 8.72 -22.24
N ASP A 460 9.83 7.89 -21.80
CA ASP A 460 8.40 8.15 -21.85
C ASP A 460 7.95 9.11 -20.72
N GLY A 461 6.83 9.79 -20.91
CA GLY A 461 6.20 10.60 -19.88
C GLY A 461 5.34 9.77 -18.93
N GLY A 462 5.42 10.02 -17.64
CA GLY A 462 4.61 9.32 -16.64
C GLY A 462 3.13 9.69 -16.74
N ALA A 463 2.24 8.77 -16.37
CA ALA A 463 0.82 9.06 -16.28
C ALA A 463 0.50 10.08 -15.17
N GLY A 464 -0.54 10.89 -15.34
CA GLY A 464 -1.18 11.60 -14.23
C GLY A 464 -2.01 10.62 -13.41
N GLY A 465 -1.98 10.75 -12.09
CA GLY A 465 -2.78 9.92 -11.19
C GLY A 465 -4.25 10.30 -11.19
N ASP A 466 -5.12 9.32 -10.97
CA ASP A 466 -6.57 9.51 -10.90
C ASP A 466 -6.96 10.41 -9.72
N GLY A 467 -8.09 11.12 -9.82
CA GLY A 467 -8.61 11.94 -8.75
C GLY A 467 -9.19 11.09 -7.61
N GLN A 468 -8.92 11.45 -6.35
CA GLN A 468 -9.40 10.64 -5.23
C GLN A 468 -10.93 10.63 -5.13
N LYS A 469 -11.50 9.51 -4.66
CA LYS A 469 -12.94 9.38 -4.45
C LYS A 469 -13.41 10.31 -3.33
N GLY A 470 -14.57 10.93 -3.54
CA GLY A 470 -15.27 11.68 -2.51
C GLY A 470 -15.72 10.79 -1.35
N GLY A 471 -15.43 11.24 -0.12
CA GLY A 471 -15.91 10.62 1.10
C GLY A 471 -17.44 10.49 1.15
N PHE A 472 -17.93 9.35 1.63
CA PHE A 472 -19.37 9.09 1.74
C PHE A 472 -20.01 9.91 2.89
N GLY A 473 -21.33 10.10 2.81
CA GLY A 473 -22.13 10.70 3.87
C GLY A 473 -22.52 9.69 4.96
N ILE A 474 -22.57 10.16 6.21
CA ILE A 474 -22.94 9.37 7.38
C ILE A 474 -24.46 9.18 7.40
N ASN A 475 -24.96 7.97 7.65
CA ASN A 475 -26.41 7.74 7.79
C ASN A 475 -26.93 8.43 9.06
N GLY A 476 -28.17 8.91 9.03
CA GLY A 476 -28.80 9.54 10.18
C GLY A 476 -29.20 8.52 11.26
N ALA A 477 -29.29 8.98 12.51
CA ALA A 477 -29.62 8.17 13.68
C ALA A 477 -30.77 8.79 14.50
N VAL A 478 -31.70 7.98 15.00
CA VAL A 478 -32.78 8.44 15.89
C VAL A 478 -32.27 8.70 17.32
N LYS A 479 -31.30 7.91 17.77
CA LYS A 479 -30.59 8.00 19.06
C LYS A 479 -29.09 7.85 18.76
N ASN A 480 -28.26 8.58 19.49
CA ASN A 480 -26.82 8.33 19.53
C ASN A 480 -26.53 7.10 20.44
N PRO A 481 -25.31 6.53 20.44
CA PRO A 481 -25.00 5.35 21.26
C PRO A 481 -25.23 5.58 22.77
N ASP A 482 -24.90 6.79 23.27
CA ASP A 482 -25.16 7.23 24.65
C ASP A 482 -26.64 7.41 25.02
N GLY A 483 -27.56 7.06 24.12
CA GLY A 483 -29.01 7.18 24.29
C GLY A 483 -29.56 8.60 24.11
N SER A 484 -28.72 9.60 23.84
CA SER A 484 -29.16 10.97 23.57
C SER A 484 -29.84 11.09 22.19
N PRO A 485 -30.67 12.12 21.94
CA PRO A 485 -31.32 12.29 20.64
C PRO A 485 -30.31 12.45 19.49
N GLY A 486 -30.40 11.58 18.49
CA GLY A 486 -29.57 11.64 17.29
C GLY A 486 -30.10 12.64 16.25
N ASN A 487 -29.25 12.98 15.27
CA ASN A 487 -29.71 13.64 14.06
C ASN A 487 -30.27 12.59 13.09
N PRO A 488 -31.58 12.57 12.80
CA PRO A 488 -32.17 11.56 11.91
C PRO A 488 -31.76 11.76 10.45
N ASP A 489 -31.27 12.93 10.05
CA ASP A 489 -30.92 13.22 8.66
C ASP A 489 -29.49 12.75 8.33
N GLY A 490 -29.34 11.95 7.27
CA GLY A 490 -28.06 11.53 6.73
C GLY A 490 -27.32 12.68 6.03
N THR A 491 -25.99 12.69 6.08
CA THR A 491 -25.19 13.81 5.58
C THR A 491 -24.93 13.70 4.08
N ASP A 492 -24.70 14.85 3.43
CA ASP A 492 -24.23 14.88 2.04
C ASP A 492 -22.86 14.19 1.89
N GLY A 493 -22.67 13.49 0.77
CA GLY A 493 -21.39 12.95 0.34
C GLY A 493 -20.48 14.04 -0.23
N LYS A 494 -19.17 13.86 -0.08
CA LYS A 494 -18.15 14.85 -0.46
C LYS A 494 -17.85 14.79 -1.97
N PRO A 495 -17.39 15.91 -2.57
CA PRO A 495 -16.94 15.88 -3.96
C PRO A 495 -15.72 14.97 -4.16
N GLY A 496 -15.55 14.42 -5.37
CA GLY A 496 -14.32 13.77 -5.80
C GLY A 496 -13.22 14.77 -6.19
N GLY A 497 -11.96 14.35 -6.10
CA GLY A 497 -10.80 15.11 -6.58
C GLY A 497 -10.68 15.09 -8.11
N ALA A 498 -10.00 16.07 -8.70
CA ALA A 498 -9.73 16.09 -10.14
C ALA A 498 -8.55 15.16 -10.51
N GLY A 499 -8.54 14.67 -11.75
CA GLY A 499 -7.43 13.87 -12.28
C GLY A 499 -6.17 14.70 -12.62
N GLY A 500 -5.00 14.08 -12.53
CA GLY A 500 -3.71 14.70 -12.83
C GLY A 500 -3.41 14.79 -14.32
N ASN A 501 -2.61 15.77 -14.74
CA ASN A 501 -2.15 15.87 -16.14
C ASN A 501 -1.02 14.86 -16.40
N GLY A 502 -0.94 14.37 -17.64
CA GLY A 502 0.13 13.47 -18.07
C GLY A 502 1.48 14.18 -18.31
N GLY A 503 2.57 13.48 -18.05
CA GLY A 503 3.93 13.95 -18.30
C GLY A 503 4.31 13.90 -19.78
N ASN A 504 5.11 14.85 -20.26
CA ASN A 504 5.49 14.92 -21.67
C ASN A 504 6.63 13.94 -22.00
N GLY A 505 6.58 13.34 -23.19
CA GLY A 505 7.60 12.41 -23.69
C GLY A 505 8.93 13.09 -24.00
N GLY A 506 10.02 12.38 -23.75
CA GLY A 506 11.39 12.84 -23.95
C GLY A 506 11.81 12.88 -25.42
N ARG A 507 12.77 13.76 -25.77
CA ARG A 507 13.30 13.83 -27.14
C ARG A 507 14.35 12.75 -27.39
N GLY A 508 14.27 12.09 -28.54
CA GLY A 508 15.28 11.15 -29.02
C GLY A 508 16.42 11.82 -29.79
N SER A 509 17.37 11.00 -30.25
CA SER A 509 18.38 11.41 -31.24
C SER A 509 17.72 11.93 -32.53
N PHE A 510 18.39 12.89 -33.18
CA PHE A 510 18.00 13.34 -34.53
C PHE A 510 18.61 12.50 -35.67
N PHE A 511 19.49 11.53 -35.39
CA PHE A 511 20.15 10.70 -36.40
C PHE A 511 19.59 9.27 -36.44
N ILE A 512 19.50 8.60 -35.30
CA ILE A 512 18.74 7.35 -35.14
C ILE A 512 18.07 7.41 -33.77
N GLY A 513 16.90 8.03 -33.70
CA GLY A 513 16.19 8.18 -32.43
C GLY A 513 14.68 8.18 -32.56
N ILE A 514 14.04 7.68 -31.52
CA ILE A 514 12.59 7.69 -31.35
C ILE A 514 12.27 8.67 -30.21
N GLY A 515 11.24 9.49 -30.33
CA GLY A 515 10.73 10.26 -29.20
C GLY A 515 10.03 9.34 -28.21
N GLY A 516 10.16 9.58 -26.91
CA GLY A 516 9.35 8.86 -25.93
C GLY A 516 7.88 9.27 -26.02
N ASP A 517 6.99 8.41 -25.57
CA ASP A 517 5.54 8.65 -25.60
C ASP A 517 5.13 9.65 -24.51
N GLY A 518 4.02 10.36 -24.72
CA GLY A 518 3.40 11.19 -23.69
C GLY A 518 2.52 10.36 -22.76
N GLY A 519 2.66 10.53 -21.45
CA GLY A 519 1.84 9.82 -20.46
C GLY A 519 0.38 10.28 -20.50
N SER A 520 -0.57 9.37 -20.26
CA SER A 520 -1.99 9.71 -20.13
C SER A 520 -2.26 10.61 -18.93
N ALA A 521 -3.34 11.39 -18.99
CA ALA A 521 -3.88 12.08 -17.82
C ALA A 521 -4.81 11.15 -17.03
N GLY A 522 -4.87 11.35 -15.71
CA GLY A 522 -5.71 10.55 -14.82
C GLY A 522 -7.20 10.90 -14.93
N ALA A 523 -8.06 9.95 -14.62
CA ALA A 523 -9.50 10.14 -14.55
C ALA A 523 -9.91 11.03 -13.37
N GLY A 524 -11.11 11.63 -13.45
CA GLY A 524 -11.71 12.39 -12.36
C GLY A 524 -12.27 11.47 -11.28
N GLY A 525 -12.08 11.84 -10.01
CA GLY A 525 -12.53 11.04 -8.87
C GLY A 525 -14.05 10.99 -8.75
N ASN A 526 -14.57 9.80 -8.47
CA ASN A 526 -16.00 9.60 -8.25
C ASN A 526 -16.50 10.40 -7.04
N GLY A 527 -17.71 10.94 -7.10
CA GLY A 527 -18.33 11.62 -5.96
C GLY A 527 -18.73 10.64 -4.84
N GLY A 528 -18.75 11.10 -3.60
CA GLY A 528 -19.19 10.29 -2.46
C GLY A 528 -20.70 10.06 -2.46
N ASP A 529 -21.14 8.83 -2.16
CA ASP A 529 -22.56 8.55 -1.94
C ASP A 529 -23.04 9.28 -0.66
N GLY A 530 -24.24 9.85 -0.66
CA GLY A 530 -24.85 10.52 0.49
C GLY A 530 -25.46 9.52 1.49
N GLY A 531 -25.43 9.87 2.78
CA GLY A 531 -25.94 9.02 3.86
C GLY A 531 -27.46 8.92 3.84
N SER A 532 -28.02 7.75 4.14
CA SER A 532 -29.46 7.54 4.24
C SER A 532 -30.02 8.07 5.57
N GLY A 533 -31.26 8.53 5.57
CA GLY A 533 -31.95 9.02 6.76
C GLY A 533 -32.49 7.90 7.65
N ALA A 534 -32.66 8.21 8.93
CA ALA A 534 -32.99 7.26 9.98
C ALA A 534 -34.45 6.76 9.91
N ASN A 535 -34.63 5.46 10.16
CA ASN A 535 -35.94 4.80 10.24
C ASN A 535 -36.53 4.92 11.66
N ARG A 536 -37.82 5.28 11.75
CA ARG A 536 -38.56 5.43 13.02
C ARG A 536 -39.30 4.15 13.43
N ASN A 537 -38.55 3.07 13.65
CA ASN A 537 -39.11 1.73 13.88
C ASN A 537 -39.89 1.56 15.21
N GLU A 538 -39.66 2.41 16.21
CA GLU A 538 -40.40 2.39 17.48
C GLU A 538 -41.72 3.17 17.33
N GLY A 539 -42.88 2.50 17.29
CA GLY A 539 -44.18 3.17 17.18
C GLY A 539 -44.52 4.12 18.33
N ALA A 540 -45.10 5.28 18.02
CA ALA A 540 -45.59 6.25 18.99
C ALA A 540 -46.81 5.70 19.75
N LYS A 541 -46.84 5.87 21.08
CA LYS A 541 -47.91 5.33 21.94
C LYS A 541 -49.08 6.27 22.15
N THR A 542 -48.88 7.56 21.88
CA THR A 542 -49.85 8.67 22.02
C THR A 542 -49.38 9.83 21.15
N GLY A 543 -50.30 10.55 20.51
CA GLY A 543 -50.01 11.66 19.60
C GLY A 543 -49.57 11.22 18.19
N ASP A 544 -49.20 12.22 17.39
CA ASP A 544 -48.69 12.03 16.03
C ASP A 544 -47.32 11.32 16.02
N GLY A 545 -47.06 10.53 14.98
CA GLY A 545 -45.77 9.91 14.73
C GLY A 545 -44.75 10.91 14.18
N LEU A 546 -43.48 10.76 14.57
CA LEU A 546 -42.36 11.57 14.08
C LEU A 546 -41.95 11.20 12.65
N ASP A 547 -41.55 12.19 11.88
CA ASP A 547 -41.05 11.98 10.51
C ASP A 547 -39.75 11.16 10.47
N GLY A 548 -39.60 10.37 9.41
CA GLY A 548 -38.38 9.66 9.05
C GLY A 548 -37.31 10.63 8.55
N GLY A 549 -36.03 10.28 8.76
CA GLY A 549 -34.92 11.15 8.44
C GLY A 549 -34.73 11.38 6.94
N ASN A 550 -34.20 12.54 6.55
CA ASN A 550 -33.82 12.82 5.17
C ASN A 550 -32.51 12.12 4.78
N GLY A 551 -32.38 11.69 3.54
CA GLY A 551 -31.12 11.23 2.96
C GLY A 551 -30.31 12.38 2.38
N GLY A 552 -29.00 12.38 2.61
CA GLY A 552 -28.06 13.36 2.09
C GLY A 552 -27.83 13.23 0.58
N ASN A 553 -27.46 14.33 -0.06
CA ASN A 553 -27.14 14.36 -1.49
C ASN A 553 -25.82 13.64 -1.77
N GLY A 554 -25.69 13.03 -2.94
CA GLY A 554 -24.41 12.53 -3.43
C GLY A 554 -23.49 13.68 -3.87
N GLY A 555 -22.20 13.54 -3.60
CA GLY A 555 -21.19 14.49 -3.99
C GLY A 555 -20.99 14.56 -5.51
N ALA A 556 -20.62 15.73 -6.03
CA ALA A 556 -20.19 15.85 -7.42
C ALA A 556 -18.87 15.11 -7.63
N ALA A 557 -18.67 14.49 -8.80
CA ALA A 557 -17.37 13.98 -9.18
C ALA A 557 -16.39 15.10 -9.55
N GLY A 558 -15.10 14.78 -9.50
CA GLY A 558 -14.05 15.63 -10.04
C GLY A 558 -13.94 15.52 -11.56
N ASP A 559 -13.40 16.58 -12.17
CA ASP A 559 -13.11 16.62 -13.60
C ASP A 559 -11.87 15.76 -13.93
N GLY A 560 -11.84 15.19 -15.14
CA GLY A 560 -10.70 14.44 -15.66
C GLY A 560 -9.49 15.32 -15.93
N GLY A 561 -8.30 14.70 -15.89
CA GLY A 561 -7.02 15.37 -16.12
C GLY A 561 -6.97 16.04 -17.48
N GLN A 562 -6.77 17.36 -17.47
CA GLN A 562 -7.12 18.23 -18.59
C GLN A 562 -6.22 18.09 -19.84
N HIS A 563 -5.01 17.54 -19.68
CA HIS A 563 -4.08 17.31 -20.77
C HIS A 563 -3.30 16.01 -20.54
N GLY A 564 -3.37 15.07 -21.48
CA GLY A 564 -2.31 14.08 -21.63
C GLY A 564 -1.01 14.72 -22.12
N GLY A 565 0.11 14.04 -21.90
CA GLY A 565 1.44 14.55 -22.22
C GLY A 565 1.69 14.67 -23.74
N THR A 566 2.46 15.67 -24.16
CA THR A 566 2.87 15.77 -25.57
C THR A 566 3.89 14.71 -25.92
N ALA A 567 3.76 14.12 -27.10
CA ALA A 567 4.76 13.23 -27.71
C ALA A 567 6.18 13.82 -27.70
N GLY A 568 7.16 12.97 -27.41
CA GLY A 568 8.57 13.23 -27.62
C GLY A 568 8.92 13.32 -29.11
N VAL A 569 9.98 14.06 -29.42
CA VAL A 569 10.45 14.25 -30.81
C VAL A 569 11.71 13.43 -31.07
N GLY A 570 11.70 12.58 -32.09
CA GLY A 570 12.85 11.81 -32.57
C GLY A 570 12.95 11.83 -34.09
N LYS A 571 14.10 11.46 -34.66
CA LYS A 571 14.27 11.33 -36.12
C LYS A 571 15.22 10.23 -36.55
N TYR A 572 14.97 9.74 -37.77
CA TYR A 572 15.96 9.03 -38.58
C TYR A 572 16.60 9.98 -39.62
N PHE A 573 17.93 9.97 -39.69
CA PHE A 573 18.79 10.68 -40.65
C PHE A 573 18.46 12.19 -40.79
N PHE A 574 18.21 12.87 -39.67
CA PHE A 574 17.86 14.30 -39.53
C PHE A 574 16.54 14.76 -40.19
N ALA A 575 15.94 13.95 -41.06
CA ALA A 575 14.84 14.33 -41.94
C ALA A 575 13.52 13.58 -41.65
N ILE A 576 13.58 12.26 -41.46
CA ILE A 576 12.40 11.41 -41.24
C ILE A 576 11.98 11.55 -39.78
N ALA A 577 10.72 11.88 -39.53
CA ALA A 577 10.19 11.95 -38.16
C ALA A 577 9.97 10.55 -37.58
N SER A 578 10.32 10.40 -36.32
CA SER A 578 10.08 9.23 -35.46
C SER A 578 9.82 9.75 -34.05
N ASN A 579 8.71 10.48 -33.92
CA ASN A 579 8.18 10.91 -32.64
C ASN A 579 7.56 9.71 -31.91
N GLY A 580 7.34 9.85 -30.60
CA GLY A 580 6.42 8.98 -29.88
C GLY A 580 4.96 9.35 -30.16
N ASP A 581 4.05 8.61 -29.54
CA ASP A 581 2.63 8.96 -29.42
C ASP A 581 2.41 9.93 -28.24
N ALA A 582 1.18 10.43 -28.08
CA ALA A 582 0.82 11.40 -27.06
C ALA A 582 -0.25 10.86 -26.11
N GLY A 583 -0.24 11.32 -24.87
CA GLY A 583 -1.13 10.82 -23.83
C GLY A 583 -2.59 11.18 -24.09
N ALA A 584 -3.49 10.24 -23.82
CA ALA A 584 -4.92 10.53 -23.75
C ALA A 584 -5.23 11.50 -22.59
N SER A 585 -6.27 12.33 -22.75
CA SER A 585 -6.79 13.15 -21.65
C SER A 585 -7.83 12.38 -20.84
N GLY A 586 -7.98 12.72 -19.56
CA GLY A 586 -8.71 11.88 -18.60
C GLY A 586 -10.23 12.00 -18.70
N ASP A 587 -10.94 10.90 -18.50
CA ASP A 587 -12.40 10.88 -18.36
C ASP A 587 -12.83 11.53 -17.02
N GLY A 588 -13.99 12.17 -16.99
CA GLY A 588 -14.57 12.74 -15.76
C GLY A 588 -15.22 11.69 -14.87
N GLY A 589 -15.19 11.89 -13.55
CA GLY A 589 -15.70 10.91 -12.58
C GLY A 589 -17.23 10.78 -12.56
N VAL A 590 -17.72 9.68 -11.99
CA VAL A 590 -19.16 9.41 -11.79
C VAL A 590 -19.67 10.09 -10.51
N GLY A 591 -20.78 10.82 -10.61
CA GLY A 591 -21.39 11.49 -9.47
C GLY A 591 -21.92 10.52 -8.42
N GLY A 592 -21.78 10.86 -7.13
CA GLY A 592 -22.21 10.02 -6.02
C GLY A 592 -23.74 9.83 -5.97
N LYS A 593 -24.22 8.71 -5.42
CA LYS A 593 -25.66 8.45 -5.24
C LYS A 593 -26.22 9.31 -4.11
N GLY A 594 -27.48 9.69 -4.18
CA GLY A 594 -28.21 10.27 -3.04
C GLY A 594 -28.68 9.21 -2.06
N GLY A 595 -28.58 9.48 -0.76
CA GLY A 595 -29.04 8.60 0.31
C GLY A 595 -30.57 8.45 0.32
N ALA A 596 -31.07 7.31 0.78
CA ALA A 596 -32.50 7.07 0.90
C ALA A 596 -33.11 7.85 2.07
N GLY A 597 -34.36 8.30 1.94
CA GLY A 597 -35.14 8.81 3.06
C GLY A 597 -35.64 7.68 3.96
N GLY A 598 -35.61 7.92 5.27
CA GLY A 598 -35.98 6.94 6.30
C GLY A 598 -37.50 6.76 6.47
N LEU A 599 -37.89 5.63 7.07
CA LEU A 599 -39.27 5.30 7.44
C LEU A 599 -39.81 6.28 8.50
N GLY A 600 -41.01 6.82 8.27
CA GLY A 600 -41.78 7.59 9.25
C GLY A 600 -42.38 6.73 10.36
N GLN A 601 -42.63 7.31 11.52
CA GLN A 601 -43.04 6.58 12.72
C GLN A 601 -44.51 6.16 12.66
N ASP A 602 -44.78 4.89 12.95
CA ASP A 602 -46.14 4.41 13.21
C ASP A 602 -46.71 5.10 14.47
N THR A 603 -48.04 5.24 14.59
CA THR A 603 -48.69 5.63 15.84
C THR A 603 -49.83 4.70 16.20
N ALA A 604 -49.90 4.33 17.48
CA ALA A 604 -51.01 3.61 18.09
C ALA A 604 -52.19 4.54 18.47
N ASP A 605 -52.00 5.86 18.40
CA ASP A 605 -53.06 6.82 18.71
C ASP A 605 -54.18 6.76 17.64
N VAL A 606 -55.42 6.71 18.10
CA VAL A 606 -56.60 6.49 17.26
C VAL A 606 -57.07 7.75 16.53
N ASP A 607 -56.70 8.93 17.05
CA ASP A 607 -56.92 10.24 16.43
C ASP A 607 -55.62 10.81 15.79
N GLY A 608 -54.48 10.13 16.00
CA GLY A 608 -53.17 10.57 15.53
C GLY A 608 -52.89 10.36 14.04
N THR A 609 -51.97 11.16 13.51
CA THR A 609 -51.37 11.00 12.17
C THR A 609 -50.00 10.36 12.31
N ALA A 610 -49.74 9.28 11.57
CA ALA A 610 -48.41 8.66 11.55
C ALA A 610 -47.38 9.52 10.79
N GLY A 611 -46.11 9.39 11.14
CA GLY A 611 -45.02 10.23 10.61
C GLY A 611 -44.81 10.06 9.10
N ALA A 612 -44.42 11.14 8.43
CA ALA A 612 -44.07 11.10 7.02
C ALA A 612 -42.75 10.34 6.79
N GLY A 613 -42.65 9.70 5.63
CA GLY A 613 -41.37 9.18 5.16
C GLY A 613 -40.41 10.32 4.82
N GLY A 614 -39.14 10.17 5.18
CA GLY A 614 -38.12 11.18 4.91
C GLY A 614 -37.85 11.39 3.42
N THR A 615 -37.25 12.54 3.08
CA THR A 615 -36.92 12.84 1.68
C THR A 615 -35.64 12.11 1.25
N GLY A 616 -35.56 11.69 -0.01
CA GLY A 616 -34.36 11.09 -0.59
C GLY A 616 -33.42 12.16 -1.14
N GLY A 617 -32.12 11.99 -0.90
CA GLY A 617 -31.09 12.93 -1.37
C GLY A 617 -30.91 12.91 -2.88
N LYS A 618 -30.44 14.01 -3.48
CA LYS A 618 -30.19 14.06 -4.94
C LYS A 618 -28.93 13.27 -5.30
N GLY A 619 -28.90 12.73 -6.51
CA GLY A 619 -27.64 12.26 -7.10
C GLY A 619 -26.70 13.42 -7.40
N GLY A 620 -25.41 13.20 -7.19
CA GLY A 620 -24.34 14.13 -7.50
C GLY A 620 -24.07 14.26 -9.00
N LYS A 621 -23.50 15.38 -9.42
CA LYS A 621 -23.17 15.63 -10.82
C LYS A 621 -21.93 14.83 -11.26
N GLY A 622 -21.93 14.31 -12.48
CA GLY A 622 -20.73 13.78 -13.14
C GLY A 622 -19.70 14.87 -13.48
N GLY A 623 -18.42 14.50 -13.44
CA GLY A 623 -17.27 15.37 -13.74
C GLY A 623 -17.08 15.58 -15.25
N ALA A 624 -16.52 16.70 -15.65
CA ALA A 624 -16.19 16.96 -17.06
C ALA A 624 -14.95 16.18 -17.52
N GLY A 625 -14.91 15.77 -18.77
CA GLY A 625 -13.73 15.16 -19.38
C GLY A 625 -12.62 16.18 -19.70
N GLY A 626 -11.37 15.73 -19.72
CA GLY A 626 -10.20 16.53 -20.09
C GLY A 626 -10.14 16.84 -21.59
N ALA A 627 -9.69 18.04 -21.95
CA ALA A 627 -9.64 18.50 -23.34
C ALA A 627 -8.62 17.73 -24.20
N ALA A 628 -8.91 17.59 -25.50
CA ALA A 628 -8.07 16.88 -26.45
C ALA A 628 -6.71 17.58 -26.65
N THR A 629 -5.67 16.80 -26.89
CA THR A 629 -4.35 17.33 -27.27
C THR A 629 -4.31 17.57 -28.80
N THR A 630 -3.14 17.92 -29.34
CA THR A 630 -2.92 17.95 -30.80
C THR A 630 -2.87 16.56 -31.45
N SER A 631 -2.86 15.49 -30.65
CA SER A 631 -2.45 14.15 -31.09
C SER A 631 -3.20 13.00 -30.39
N SER A 632 -4.04 13.31 -29.39
CA SER A 632 -4.84 12.35 -28.62
C SER A 632 -6.22 12.93 -28.30
N ALA A 633 -7.23 12.06 -28.26
CA ALA A 633 -8.62 12.42 -28.03
C ALA A 633 -8.87 13.06 -26.64
N ALA A 634 -9.98 13.80 -26.54
CA ALA A 634 -10.51 14.26 -25.26
C ALA A 634 -11.15 13.13 -24.45
N GLY A 635 -11.11 13.26 -23.13
CA GLY A 635 -11.83 12.36 -22.22
C GLY A 635 -13.34 12.61 -22.22
N ASN A 636 -14.12 11.59 -21.89
CA ASN A 636 -15.57 11.64 -21.77
C ASN A 636 -15.99 12.35 -20.48
N GLY A 637 -17.21 12.90 -20.46
CA GLY A 637 -17.85 13.33 -19.22
C GLY A 637 -18.40 12.13 -18.44
N GLY A 638 -18.27 12.15 -17.11
CA GLY A 638 -18.73 11.06 -16.26
C GLY A 638 -20.24 11.02 -16.07
N ASP A 639 -20.79 9.84 -15.78
CA ASP A 639 -22.24 9.68 -15.53
C ASP A 639 -22.68 10.40 -14.23
N GLY A 640 -23.91 10.91 -14.22
CA GLY A 640 -24.53 11.51 -13.04
C GLY A 640 -25.05 10.46 -12.06
N GLY A 641 -24.99 10.77 -10.76
CA GLY A 641 -25.38 9.87 -9.68
C GLY A 641 -26.88 9.60 -9.61
N VAL A 642 -27.26 8.43 -9.08
CA VAL A 642 -28.67 8.05 -8.89
C VAL A 642 -29.28 8.80 -7.70
N GLY A 643 -30.51 9.30 -7.84
CA GLY A 643 -31.26 9.94 -6.75
C GLY A 643 -31.77 8.94 -5.72
N GLY A 644 -31.72 9.30 -4.44
CA GLY A 644 -32.16 8.48 -3.33
C GLY A 644 -33.67 8.25 -3.33
N ALA A 645 -34.09 7.06 -2.89
CA ALA A 645 -35.52 6.75 -2.72
C ALA A 645 -36.15 7.60 -1.61
N GLY A 646 -37.44 7.90 -1.72
CA GLY A 646 -38.21 8.50 -0.63
C GLY A 646 -38.60 7.46 0.42
N GLY A 647 -38.62 7.84 1.69
CA GLY A 647 -39.04 6.96 2.79
C GLY A 647 -40.52 6.58 2.71
N ALA A 648 -40.92 5.49 3.35
CA ALA A 648 -42.34 5.18 3.55
C ALA A 648 -42.90 5.97 4.74
N GLY A 649 -44.15 6.42 4.65
CA GLY A 649 -44.87 6.95 5.81
C GLY A 649 -45.36 5.84 6.73
N GLY A 650 -45.48 6.14 8.02
CA GLY A 650 -45.89 5.19 9.06
C GLY A 650 -47.37 4.81 9.03
N TRP A 651 -47.75 3.84 9.84
CA TRP A 651 -49.11 3.33 9.99
C TRP A 651 -49.86 4.02 11.15
N GLY A 652 -51.10 4.44 10.92
CA GLY A 652 -51.92 5.18 11.88
C GLY A 652 -52.96 4.33 12.62
N GLY A 653 -53.06 4.50 13.93
CA GLY A 653 -54.02 3.80 14.80
C GLY A 653 -53.68 2.34 15.11
N TRP A 654 -52.46 1.87 14.87
CA TRP A 654 -52.08 0.45 14.97
C TRP A 654 -51.26 0.11 16.22
N SER A 655 -51.69 -0.91 16.95
CA SER A 655 -50.96 -1.57 18.03
C SER A 655 -51.29 -3.07 18.07
N PRO A 656 -50.37 -3.95 18.53
CA PRO A 656 -50.71 -5.33 18.89
C PRO A 656 -51.84 -5.44 19.92
N ASP A 657 -52.04 -4.41 20.74
CA ASP A 657 -53.02 -4.40 21.84
C ASP A 657 -54.43 -3.91 21.43
N ASN A 658 -54.61 -3.37 20.21
CA ASN A 658 -55.86 -2.71 19.78
C ASN A 658 -56.48 -3.25 18.47
N SER A 659 -56.08 -4.45 18.02
CA SER A 659 -56.51 -5.03 16.73
C SER A 659 -58.02 -5.13 16.52
N ASP A 660 -58.79 -5.16 17.61
CA ASP A 660 -60.23 -5.46 17.62
C ASP A 660 -61.09 -4.19 17.86
N GLU A 661 -60.46 -3.03 18.09
CA GLU A 661 -61.12 -1.74 18.31
C GLU A 661 -61.18 -0.89 17.01
N PRO A 662 -62.25 -0.11 16.77
CA PRO A 662 -62.43 0.66 15.54
C PRO A 662 -61.65 2.00 15.56
N ALA A 663 -60.31 1.94 15.52
CA ALA A 663 -59.47 3.11 15.35
C ALA A 663 -59.51 3.67 13.91
N LEU A 664 -59.30 4.98 13.76
CA LEU A 664 -59.37 5.73 12.49
C LEU A 664 -58.09 6.51 12.15
N GLY A 665 -56.98 6.24 12.85
CA GLY A 665 -55.72 6.99 12.75
C GLY A 665 -55.21 7.12 11.31
N THR A 666 -54.60 8.27 10.99
CA THR A 666 -54.25 8.64 9.61
C THR A 666 -52.87 8.10 9.21
N GLY A 667 -52.78 7.48 8.03
CA GLY A 667 -51.53 6.96 7.49
C GLY A 667 -50.56 8.07 7.09
N GLY A 668 -49.27 7.88 7.37
CA GLY A 668 -48.23 8.88 7.16
C GLY A 668 -47.93 9.15 5.69
N ALA A 669 -47.54 10.39 5.37
CA ALA A 669 -47.27 10.81 4.01
C ALA A 669 -46.05 10.07 3.41
N ALA A 670 -46.11 9.74 2.12
CA ALA A 670 -44.99 9.17 1.39
C ALA A 670 -43.84 10.19 1.22
N GLY A 671 -42.61 9.78 1.52
CA GLY A 671 -41.42 10.60 1.34
C GLY A 671 -41.13 10.93 -0.12
N THR A 672 -40.63 12.14 -0.36
CA THR A 672 -40.27 12.61 -1.71
C THR A 672 -38.86 12.15 -2.08
N PRO A 673 -38.68 11.44 -3.21
CA PRO A 673 -37.36 10.98 -3.63
C PRO A 673 -36.50 12.09 -4.24
N GLY A 674 -35.19 11.84 -4.28
CA GLY A 674 -34.22 12.69 -4.93
C GLY A 674 -34.31 12.64 -6.45
N ALA A 675 -33.90 13.73 -7.09
CA ALA A 675 -33.61 13.73 -8.51
C ALA A 675 -32.25 13.03 -8.77
N GLY A 676 -32.09 12.43 -9.95
CA GLY A 676 -30.77 12.01 -10.42
C GLY A 676 -29.88 13.22 -10.74
N GLY A 677 -28.57 13.06 -10.62
CA GLY A 677 -27.60 14.10 -10.95
C GLY A 677 -27.40 14.26 -12.46
N ASP A 678 -27.05 15.47 -12.90
CA ASP A 678 -26.70 15.70 -14.30
C ASP A 678 -25.37 15.02 -14.66
N GLY A 679 -25.24 14.56 -15.90
CA GLY A 679 -23.99 14.02 -16.45
C GLY A 679 -22.93 15.11 -16.67
N GLY A 680 -21.67 14.70 -16.65
CA GLY A 680 -20.52 15.52 -17.00
C GLY A 680 -20.48 15.88 -18.49
N ALA A 681 -19.94 17.05 -18.82
CA ALA A 681 -19.69 17.41 -20.22
C ALA A 681 -18.45 16.67 -20.74
N GLY A 682 -18.46 16.27 -22.01
CA GLY A 682 -17.28 15.74 -22.67
C GLY A 682 -16.16 16.77 -22.78
N GLY A 683 -14.92 16.31 -22.82
CA GLY A 683 -13.76 17.17 -23.03
C GLY A 683 -13.74 17.77 -24.45
N ALA A 684 -13.32 19.03 -24.55
CA ALA A 684 -13.31 19.76 -25.82
C ALA A 684 -12.36 19.11 -26.84
N GLY A 685 -12.84 18.92 -28.08
CA GLY A 685 -12.03 18.41 -29.19
C GLY A 685 -10.95 19.40 -29.67
N SER A 686 -10.14 18.99 -30.63
CA SER A 686 -9.09 19.83 -31.21
C SER A 686 -9.12 19.83 -32.74
N THR A 687 -8.33 20.71 -33.38
CA THR A 687 -8.21 20.75 -34.85
C THR A 687 -7.62 19.49 -35.48
N THR A 688 -7.18 18.52 -34.67
CA THR A 688 -6.58 17.26 -35.10
C THR A 688 -7.13 16.03 -34.36
N GLN A 689 -8.06 16.20 -33.40
CA GLN A 689 -8.56 15.12 -32.53
C GLN A 689 -10.05 15.27 -32.18
N ILE A 690 -10.72 14.17 -31.82
CA ILE A 690 -12.15 14.15 -31.49
C ILE A 690 -12.46 14.72 -30.11
N SER A 691 -13.69 15.21 -29.92
CA SER A 691 -14.26 15.55 -28.61
C SER A 691 -14.66 14.30 -27.82
N GLY A 692 -14.73 14.44 -26.50
CA GLY A 692 -15.25 13.39 -25.62
C GLY A 692 -16.78 13.36 -25.64
N GLY A 693 -17.35 12.18 -25.42
CA GLY A 693 -18.79 12.02 -25.25
C GLY A 693 -19.30 12.66 -23.95
N GLY A 694 -20.56 13.09 -23.93
CA GLY A 694 -21.20 13.58 -22.72
C GLY A 694 -21.66 12.42 -21.82
N GLY A 695 -21.48 12.57 -20.51
CA GLY A 695 -21.90 11.58 -19.52
C GLY A 695 -23.42 11.49 -19.41
N LYS A 696 -23.95 10.31 -19.05
CA LYS A 696 -25.39 10.10 -18.93
C LYS A 696 -25.94 10.79 -17.69
N GLY A 697 -27.17 11.24 -17.73
CA GLY A 697 -27.88 11.70 -16.54
C GLY A 697 -28.23 10.54 -15.62
N GLY A 698 -28.13 10.75 -14.31
CA GLY A 698 -28.47 9.75 -13.31
C GLY A 698 -29.98 9.48 -13.23
N ALA A 699 -30.35 8.26 -12.85
CA ALA A 699 -31.76 7.92 -12.65
C ALA A 699 -32.35 8.64 -11.42
N GLY A 700 -33.62 9.03 -11.50
CA GLY A 700 -34.36 9.60 -10.37
C GLY A 700 -34.77 8.54 -9.35
N GLY A 701 -34.84 8.92 -8.07
CA GLY A 701 -35.17 8.00 -6.98
C GLY A 701 -36.62 7.50 -7.02
N LYS A 702 -36.84 6.30 -6.47
CA LYS A 702 -38.18 5.71 -6.34
C LYS A 702 -39.00 6.44 -5.27
N GLY A 703 -40.24 6.79 -5.58
CA GLY A 703 -41.16 7.44 -4.65
C GLY A 703 -41.44 6.61 -3.40
N GLY A 704 -41.60 7.27 -2.25
CA GLY A 704 -41.92 6.63 -0.98
C GLY A 704 -43.28 5.93 -0.98
N ARG A 705 -43.45 4.91 -0.13
CA ARG A 705 -44.76 4.27 0.06
C ARG A 705 -45.64 5.13 0.99
N GLY A 706 -46.91 5.29 0.65
CA GLY A 706 -47.90 5.91 1.55
C GLY A 706 -48.21 4.98 2.72
N GLY A 707 -48.23 5.52 3.93
CA GLY A 707 -48.65 4.83 5.14
C GLY A 707 -50.17 4.58 5.15
N SER A 708 -50.64 3.59 5.92
CA SER A 708 -52.07 3.24 6.00
C SER A 708 -52.63 3.57 7.38
N GLY A 709 -53.89 3.99 7.45
CA GLY A 709 -54.65 3.86 8.69
C GLY A 709 -55.06 2.41 8.96
N LEU A 710 -55.53 2.15 10.18
CA LEU A 710 -56.13 0.87 10.58
C LEU A 710 -57.37 0.56 9.71
N ASN A 711 -57.68 -0.73 9.55
CA ASN A 711 -58.85 -1.22 8.81
C ASN A 711 -58.93 -0.72 7.35
N ALA A 712 -57.80 -0.36 6.75
CA ALA A 712 -57.67 0.11 5.36
C ALA A 712 -58.43 1.42 5.05
N LEU A 713 -58.67 2.26 6.07
CA LEU A 713 -59.18 3.62 5.92
C LEU A 713 -58.04 4.65 6.03
N ASN A 714 -58.29 5.88 5.61
CA ASN A 714 -57.40 7.05 5.82
C ASN A 714 -55.92 6.84 5.41
N GLY A 715 -55.67 6.03 4.37
CA GLY A 715 -54.32 5.77 3.87
C GLY A 715 -53.79 6.85 2.92
N ALA A 716 -52.48 7.06 2.96
CA ALA A 716 -51.79 8.08 2.19
C ALA A 716 -51.51 7.68 0.74
N ASN A 717 -51.38 8.72 -0.10
CA ASN A 717 -50.97 8.60 -1.50
C ASN A 717 -49.55 8.04 -1.63
N GLY A 718 -49.29 7.30 -2.70
CA GLY A 718 -47.94 6.89 -3.07
C GLY A 718 -47.10 8.07 -3.57
N GLY A 719 -45.83 8.13 -3.17
CA GLY A 719 -44.93 9.22 -3.53
C GLY A 719 -44.70 9.31 -5.04
N LYS A 720 -44.57 10.53 -5.57
CA LYS A 720 -44.12 10.72 -6.96
C LYS A 720 -42.66 10.27 -7.09
N GLY A 721 -42.31 9.56 -8.17
CA GLY A 721 -40.92 9.28 -8.52
C GLY A 721 -40.10 10.54 -8.84
N GLY A 722 -38.81 10.49 -8.53
CA GLY A 722 -37.85 11.57 -8.75
C GLY A 722 -37.55 11.76 -10.23
N ASN A 723 -37.25 12.97 -10.68
CA ASN A 723 -36.86 13.18 -12.07
C ASN A 723 -35.44 12.61 -12.31
N GLY A 724 -35.18 12.07 -13.50
CA GLY A 724 -33.82 11.79 -13.92
C GLY A 724 -33.03 13.08 -14.18
N GLY A 725 -31.72 13.03 -13.95
CA GLY A 725 -30.81 14.12 -14.31
C GLY A 725 -30.62 14.22 -15.83
N ASN A 726 -30.12 15.35 -16.31
CA ASN A 726 -29.88 15.57 -17.74
C ASN A 726 -28.57 14.92 -18.16
N GLY A 727 -28.47 14.47 -19.42
CA GLY A 727 -27.20 14.07 -20.01
C GLY A 727 -26.30 15.27 -20.26
N GLY A 728 -25.00 15.11 -20.03
CA GLY A 728 -24.01 16.13 -20.32
C GLY A 728 -23.82 16.35 -21.83
N ALA A 729 -23.39 17.54 -22.21
CA ALA A 729 -23.09 17.86 -23.60
C ALA A 729 -21.85 17.12 -24.12
N ASP A 730 -21.80 16.88 -25.43
CA ASP A 730 -20.55 16.67 -26.16
C ASP A 730 -19.58 17.85 -25.94
N GLY A 731 -18.27 17.58 -25.99
CA GLY A 731 -17.24 18.60 -25.82
C GLY A 731 -17.11 19.61 -26.97
N GLY A 732 -17.73 19.35 -28.13
CA GLY A 732 -17.81 20.28 -29.25
C GLY A 732 -16.88 19.93 -30.43
N ALA A 733 -16.27 20.94 -31.04
CA ALA A 733 -15.61 20.77 -32.33
C ALA A 733 -14.32 19.92 -32.26
N GLY A 734 -14.27 18.86 -33.08
CA GLY A 734 -13.10 18.02 -33.35
C GLY A 734 -12.96 17.73 -34.86
N VAL A 735 -12.13 16.74 -35.23
CA VAL A 735 -11.90 16.39 -36.66
C VAL A 735 -12.94 15.49 -37.33
N GLU A 736 -13.57 14.58 -36.58
CA GLU A 736 -14.58 13.65 -37.12
C GLU A 736 -15.99 14.03 -36.65
N THR A 737 -16.91 13.07 -36.61
CA THR A 737 -18.20 13.25 -35.95
C THR A 737 -17.96 13.64 -34.49
N GLY A 738 -18.34 14.86 -34.08
CA GLY A 738 -18.33 15.23 -32.66
C GLY A 738 -19.19 14.27 -31.84
N GLY A 739 -18.76 14.00 -30.61
CA GLY A 739 -19.33 12.96 -29.75
C GLY A 739 -20.83 13.04 -29.53
N PHE A 740 -21.43 11.94 -29.07
CA PHE A 740 -22.81 11.99 -28.61
C PHE A 740 -22.88 12.70 -27.26
N GLY A 741 -23.81 13.65 -27.12
CA GLY A 741 -24.24 14.12 -25.81
C GLY A 741 -24.94 12.98 -25.07
N GLY A 742 -24.75 12.92 -23.76
CA GLY A 742 -25.20 11.80 -22.94
C GLY A 742 -26.71 11.62 -22.96
N SER A 743 -27.18 10.39 -22.75
CA SER A 743 -28.62 10.15 -22.58
C SER A 743 -29.11 10.77 -21.28
N GLY A 744 -30.30 11.38 -21.30
CA GLY A 744 -31.00 11.81 -20.09
C GLY A 744 -31.33 10.63 -19.19
N GLY A 745 -31.24 10.84 -17.88
CA GLY A 745 -31.52 9.83 -16.87
C GLY A 745 -32.99 9.42 -16.83
N GLN A 746 -33.24 8.19 -16.42
CA GLN A 746 -34.61 7.67 -16.32
C GLN A 746 -35.37 8.33 -15.17
N GLY A 747 -36.67 8.60 -15.39
CA GLY A 747 -37.57 9.01 -14.32
C GLY A 747 -37.77 7.88 -13.31
N GLY A 748 -37.66 8.20 -12.02
CA GLY A 748 -37.86 7.25 -10.94
C GLY A 748 -39.27 6.67 -10.91
N GLN A 749 -39.39 5.44 -10.42
CA GLN A 749 -40.69 4.75 -10.32
C GLN A 749 -41.55 5.38 -9.22
N PRO A 750 -42.89 5.37 -9.36
CA PRO A 750 -43.79 5.83 -8.32
C PRO A 750 -43.72 4.94 -7.07
N GLY A 751 -44.08 5.54 -5.94
CA GLY A 751 -44.32 4.82 -4.69
C GLY A 751 -45.67 4.11 -4.70
N GLN A 752 -45.74 3.04 -3.90
CA GLN A 752 -46.99 2.34 -3.63
C GLN A 752 -47.89 3.20 -2.73
N TYR A 753 -49.20 3.14 -2.96
CA TYR A 753 -50.21 3.82 -2.14
C TYR A 753 -50.77 2.87 -1.10
N ALA A 754 -51.26 3.41 0.02
CA ALA A 754 -52.10 2.66 0.95
C ALA A 754 -53.55 2.60 0.44
N PRO A 755 -54.41 1.72 0.99
CA PRO A 755 -55.86 1.78 0.77
C PRO A 755 -56.44 3.19 0.99
N ASP A 756 -57.51 3.53 0.26
CA ASP A 756 -58.05 4.90 0.03
C ASP A 756 -57.10 5.94 -0.59
N GLY A 757 -55.77 5.75 -0.48
CA GLY A 757 -54.75 6.56 -1.13
C GLY A 757 -54.74 6.45 -2.65
N GLN A 758 -54.15 7.46 -3.30
CA GLN A 758 -53.98 7.53 -4.76
C GLN A 758 -52.56 7.14 -5.18
N ALA A 759 -52.45 6.51 -6.36
CA ALA A 759 -51.17 6.08 -6.91
C ALA A 759 -50.24 7.27 -7.24
N GLY A 760 -48.96 7.12 -6.90
CA GLY A 760 -47.93 8.07 -7.30
C GLY A 760 -47.73 8.11 -8.82
N LYS A 761 -47.19 9.23 -9.33
CA LYS A 761 -46.77 9.34 -10.74
C LYS A 761 -45.27 9.05 -10.86
N ALA A 762 -44.84 8.51 -12.00
CA ALA A 762 -43.42 8.38 -12.31
C ALA A 762 -42.72 9.75 -12.38
N GLY A 763 -41.40 9.74 -12.26
CA GLY A 763 -40.54 10.87 -12.55
C GLY A 763 -40.55 11.25 -14.04
N ALA A 764 -40.13 12.49 -14.34
CA ALA A 764 -39.77 12.83 -15.71
C ALA A 764 -38.39 12.22 -16.04
N PHE A 765 -38.19 11.83 -17.31
CA PHE A 765 -36.85 11.61 -17.84
C PHE A 765 -36.10 12.95 -17.90
N GLY A 766 -34.79 12.94 -17.71
CA GLY A 766 -33.95 14.10 -17.99
C GLY A 766 -33.82 14.36 -19.50
N ALA A 767 -33.35 15.56 -19.88
CA ALA A 767 -33.02 15.84 -21.27
C ALA A 767 -31.75 15.09 -21.69
N ASN A 768 -31.66 14.69 -22.97
CA ASN A 768 -30.39 14.29 -23.56
C ASN A 768 -29.47 15.51 -23.69
N GLY A 769 -28.17 15.30 -23.55
CA GLY A 769 -27.16 16.30 -23.86
C GLY A 769 -27.09 16.61 -25.35
N THR A 770 -26.54 17.77 -25.70
CA THR A 770 -26.36 18.19 -27.10
C THR A 770 -25.27 17.36 -27.78
N PRO A 771 -25.53 16.67 -28.90
CA PRO A 771 -24.51 15.97 -29.68
C PRO A 771 -23.68 16.91 -30.57
N GLY A 772 -22.49 16.44 -30.96
CA GLY A 772 -21.63 17.09 -31.94
C GLY A 772 -22.06 16.88 -33.40
N THR A 773 -21.31 17.47 -34.33
CA THR A 773 -21.66 17.53 -35.77
C THR A 773 -20.97 16.44 -36.60
N PRO A 774 -21.70 15.59 -37.37
CA PRO A 774 -21.10 14.48 -38.12
C PRO A 774 -20.36 14.82 -39.43
N ILE A 775 -19.21 14.18 -39.65
CA ILE A 775 -18.55 13.94 -40.96
C ILE A 775 -18.10 12.45 -41.01
N PRO A 776 -18.38 11.68 -42.09
CA PRO A 776 -18.12 10.23 -42.11
C PRO A 776 -16.66 9.86 -42.51
N PRO A 777 -16.08 8.78 -41.93
CA PRO A 777 -14.70 8.34 -42.20
C PRO A 777 -14.54 7.44 -43.43
N THR A 778 -13.28 7.27 -43.88
CA THR A 778 -12.88 6.40 -45.02
C THR A 778 -11.81 5.38 -44.59
N SER A 779 -11.92 4.12 -45.03
CA SER A 779 -11.12 2.98 -44.55
C SER A 779 -10.08 2.44 -45.57
N THR A 780 -8.90 2.02 -45.11
CA THR A 780 -7.96 1.16 -45.89
C THR A 780 -7.10 0.20 -45.03
N ASP A 781 -7.46 -1.08 -45.05
CA ASP A 781 -6.63 -2.29 -45.30
C ASP A 781 -5.31 -2.62 -44.55
N THR A 782 -5.44 -3.48 -43.52
CA THR A 782 -4.88 -4.86 -43.37
C THR A 782 -3.38 -5.25 -43.55
N SER A 783 -3.04 -6.37 -42.87
CA SER A 783 -1.96 -7.39 -43.11
C SER A 783 -0.70 -7.29 -42.22
N SER A 784 0.00 -8.38 -41.84
CA SER A 784 -0.34 -9.82 -41.69
C SER A 784 0.74 -10.53 -40.85
N ALA A 785 0.46 -11.71 -40.26
CA ALA A 785 1.37 -12.41 -39.33
C ALA A 785 2.04 -13.67 -39.90
N ALA A 786 3.27 -13.97 -39.46
CA ALA A 786 3.90 -15.30 -39.51
C ALA A 786 5.10 -15.39 -38.52
N ALA A 787 5.34 -16.58 -37.94
CA ALA A 787 6.47 -16.88 -37.07
C ALA A 787 7.33 -18.03 -37.64
N SER A 788 8.58 -18.20 -37.18
CA SER A 788 9.39 -19.39 -37.49
C SER A 788 10.41 -19.70 -36.39
N ILE A 789 10.71 -20.99 -36.19
CA ILE A 789 11.64 -21.54 -35.19
C ILE A 789 12.44 -22.66 -35.86
N VAL A 790 13.76 -22.73 -35.63
CA VAL A 790 14.63 -23.85 -36.06
C VAL A 790 15.66 -24.17 -34.94
N PRO A 791 16.00 -25.44 -34.63
CA PRO A 791 16.53 -25.79 -33.30
C PRO A 791 17.94 -26.43 -33.23
N ALA A 792 18.39 -26.59 -31.98
CA ALA A 792 19.34 -27.59 -31.45
C ALA A 792 20.86 -27.44 -31.72
N ALA A 793 21.64 -27.72 -30.68
CA ALA A 793 23.11 -27.66 -30.66
C ALA A 793 23.76 -29.07 -30.56
N GLN A 794 25.08 -29.14 -30.72
CA GLN A 794 25.86 -30.38 -30.82
C GLN A 794 26.04 -31.13 -29.47
N THR A 795 26.41 -32.40 -29.57
CA THR A 795 26.77 -33.28 -28.43
C THR A 795 28.11 -34.00 -28.66
N ALA A 796 28.57 -34.66 -27.60
CA ALA A 796 29.66 -35.66 -27.49
C ALA A 796 31.02 -35.17 -26.95
N THR A 797 31.58 -36.03 -26.09
CA THR A 797 32.78 -35.83 -25.25
C THR A 797 33.70 -37.07 -25.38
N PRO A 798 34.50 -37.47 -24.36
CA PRO A 798 35.87 -37.04 -24.10
C PRO A 798 36.88 -38.21 -24.27
N GLN A 799 38.16 -38.04 -23.88
CA GLN A 799 38.95 -38.96 -23.00
C GLN A 799 40.49 -38.73 -23.06
N SER A 800 41.22 -39.45 -22.19
CA SER A 800 42.68 -39.72 -22.18
C SER A 800 43.73 -38.65 -21.79
N VAL A 801 43.46 -37.78 -20.79
CA VAL A 801 44.52 -37.13 -19.97
C VAL A 801 44.27 -37.29 -18.46
N MET A 802 43.72 -38.43 -18.03
CA MET A 802 43.10 -38.58 -16.71
C MET A 802 43.63 -39.79 -15.93
N THR A 803 44.82 -39.68 -15.30
CA THR A 803 45.35 -40.78 -14.45
C THR A 803 46.30 -40.37 -13.30
N ASN A 804 46.96 -39.19 -13.35
CA ASN A 804 47.84 -38.73 -12.24
C ASN A 804 47.42 -37.42 -11.56
N LEU A 805 46.39 -36.74 -12.08
CA LEU A 805 45.78 -35.55 -11.44
C LEU A 805 44.60 -35.95 -10.52
N ALA A 806 44.04 -37.15 -10.72
CA ALA A 806 42.80 -37.66 -10.16
C ALA A 806 42.88 -38.17 -8.69
N ARG A 807 43.72 -37.53 -7.85
CA ARG A 807 43.79 -37.82 -6.40
C ARG A 807 43.80 -36.57 -5.51
N GLN A 808 44.03 -35.37 -6.06
CA GLN A 808 43.78 -34.10 -5.37
C GLN A 808 42.55 -33.37 -5.91
N LEU A 809 42.19 -33.55 -7.19
CA LEU A 809 40.90 -33.08 -7.69
C LEU A 809 39.70 -33.82 -7.06
N SER A 810 39.91 -35.03 -6.50
CA SER A 810 38.83 -35.87 -5.94
C SER A 810 38.07 -35.23 -4.78
N TYR A 811 38.72 -34.32 -4.05
CA TYR A 811 38.06 -33.52 -3.00
C TYR A 811 37.44 -32.26 -3.62
N ILE A 812 38.27 -31.41 -4.24
CA ILE A 812 37.86 -30.09 -4.76
C ILE A 812 36.77 -30.18 -5.84
N PHE A 813 36.76 -31.22 -6.67
CA PHE A 813 35.88 -31.36 -7.84
C PHE A 813 34.95 -32.57 -7.82
N PHE A 814 34.97 -33.39 -6.77
CA PHE A 814 34.12 -34.58 -6.68
C PHE A 814 33.64 -34.87 -5.24
N ASN A 815 33.54 -33.83 -4.40
CA ASN A 815 33.04 -33.98 -3.04
C ASN A 815 31.64 -34.62 -2.99
N ARG A 816 31.43 -35.43 -1.96
CA ARG A 816 30.17 -36.11 -1.68
C ARG A 816 29.62 -35.58 -0.36
N MET A 817 28.64 -34.69 -0.51
CA MET A 817 27.59 -34.34 0.44
C MET A 817 27.29 -35.51 1.41
N PRO A 818 27.18 -35.24 2.73
CA PRO A 818 26.83 -36.27 3.69
C PRO A 818 25.43 -36.83 3.41
N GLY A 819 25.05 -37.89 4.11
CA GLY A 819 23.68 -38.40 4.05
C GLY A 819 23.17 -38.73 5.43
N ALA A 820 22.00 -38.21 5.77
CA ALA A 820 21.24 -38.60 6.94
C ALA A 820 20.08 -39.52 6.55
N ASP A 821 19.59 -40.28 7.53
CA ASP A 821 18.48 -41.22 7.41
C ASP A 821 17.76 -41.22 8.78
N PRO A 822 17.05 -40.13 9.11
CA PRO A 822 16.64 -39.84 10.48
C PRO A 822 15.61 -40.87 10.99
N ASP A 823 16.00 -41.63 12.01
CA ASP A 823 15.10 -42.49 12.76
C ASP A 823 14.46 -41.67 13.89
N ILE A 824 13.16 -41.86 14.08
CA ILE A 824 12.29 -40.98 14.88
C ILE A 824 11.48 -41.85 15.84
N SER A 825 11.69 -41.68 17.13
CA SER A 825 10.98 -42.47 18.13
C SER A 825 9.48 -42.18 18.14
N ALA A 826 8.69 -43.16 18.58
CA ALA A 826 7.34 -42.89 19.08
C ALA A 826 7.38 -41.87 20.24
N ASN A 827 6.24 -41.25 20.55
CA ASN A 827 6.13 -40.26 21.63
C ASN A 827 6.37 -40.89 23.01
N ILE A 828 7.36 -40.39 23.75
CA ILE A 828 7.81 -40.97 25.03
C ILE A 828 7.43 -40.07 26.22
N GLY A 829 6.80 -40.68 27.23
CA GLY A 829 6.51 -40.06 28.52
C GLY A 829 5.44 -38.97 28.48
N ASP A 830 5.21 -38.34 29.64
CA ASP A 830 4.08 -37.41 29.85
C ASP A 830 4.17 -36.13 29.01
N LEU A 831 5.38 -35.75 28.55
CA LEU A 831 5.63 -34.63 27.63
C LEU A 831 5.73 -35.08 26.15
N LYS A 832 5.41 -36.34 25.84
CA LYS A 832 5.40 -36.91 24.48
C LYS A 832 6.68 -36.67 23.67
N GLN A 833 7.83 -36.65 24.35
CA GLN A 833 9.14 -36.35 23.77
C GLN A 833 9.47 -37.32 22.62
N ILE A 834 10.12 -36.80 21.59
CA ILE A 834 10.61 -37.60 20.46
C ILE A 834 12.13 -37.53 20.46
N ILE A 835 12.77 -38.69 20.39
CA ILE A 835 14.21 -38.84 20.18
C ILE A 835 14.43 -39.02 18.68
N VAL A 836 15.37 -38.26 18.12
CA VAL A 836 15.76 -38.33 16.71
C VAL A 836 17.24 -38.66 16.63
N ASP A 837 17.56 -39.79 15.98
CA ASP A 837 18.91 -40.14 15.56
C ASP A 837 19.01 -39.89 14.05
N LEU A 838 19.92 -39.01 13.63
CA LEU A 838 20.10 -38.67 12.21
C LEU A 838 20.69 -39.81 11.37
N ASN A 839 21.26 -40.85 12.00
CA ASN A 839 22.03 -41.92 11.35
C ASN A 839 23.07 -41.39 10.33
N SER A 840 23.65 -40.21 10.61
CA SER A 840 24.39 -39.41 9.63
C SER A 840 25.71 -40.07 9.22
N LYS A 841 25.96 -40.14 7.91
CA LYS A 841 27.08 -40.85 7.28
C LYS A 841 27.95 -39.91 6.46
N SER A 842 29.26 -39.92 6.74
CA SER A 842 30.25 -39.23 5.90
C SER A 842 30.44 -39.98 4.58
N ASN A 843 30.16 -39.31 3.46
CA ASN A 843 30.39 -39.86 2.12
C ASN A 843 31.73 -39.43 1.51
N ASN A 844 32.51 -38.58 2.18
CA ASN A 844 33.79 -38.04 1.70
C ASN A 844 35.04 -38.47 2.52
N GLY A 845 34.84 -39.05 3.71
CA GLY A 845 35.92 -39.59 4.56
C GLY A 845 36.39 -38.68 5.70
N PHE A 846 35.82 -37.47 5.84
CA PHE A 846 36.02 -36.60 7.01
C PHE A 846 34.93 -36.82 8.06
N GLY A 847 35.18 -36.42 9.32
CA GLY A 847 34.19 -36.51 10.39
C GLY A 847 32.96 -35.63 10.12
N VAL A 848 31.80 -36.07 10.62
CA VAL A 848 30.54 -35.32 10.51
C VAL A 848 30.31 -34.49 11.77
N THR A 849 29.87 -33.26 11.60
CA THR A 849 29.30 -32.42 12.67
C THR A 849 27.86 -32.04 12.29
N SER A 850 26.97 -31.94 13.27
CA SER A 850 25.55 -31.66 13.02
C SER A 850 25.03 -30.60 14.00
N SER A 851 24.26 -29.64 13.49
CA SER A 851 23.71 -28.52 14.28
C SER A 851 22.29 -28.19 13.85
N VAL A 852 21.40 -27.93 14.82
CA VAL A 852 20.06 -27.41 14.51
C VAL A 852 20.23 -26.00 13.96
N THR A 853 19.84 -25.79 12.71
CA THR A 853 19.96 -24.51 11.99
C THR A 853 18.63 -23.79 11.85
N ILE A 854 17.52 -24.54 11.88
CA ILE A 854 16.16 -23.99 12.07
C ILE A 854 15.52 -24.79 13.20
N GLN A 855 15.25 -24.13 14.33
CA GLN A 855 14.50 -24.71 15.45
C GLN A 855 13.02 -24.94 15.05
N PRO A 856 12.31 -25.89 15.70
CA PRO A 856 10.88 -26.10 15.49
C PRO A 856 10.05 -24.91 15.95
N LYS A 857 8.78 -24.82 15.50
CA LYS A 857 7.90 -23.69 15.84
C LYS A 857 7.07 -23.92 17.11
N TYR A 858 6.75 -25.18 17.44
CA TYR A 858 5.80 -25.55 18.50
C TYR A 858 6.46 -26.36 19.63
N GLY A 859 7.78 -26.30 19.73
CA GLY A 859 8.56 -27.01 20.73
C GLY A 859 10.01 -26.53 20.76
N THR A 860 10.90 -27.38 21.24
CA THR A 860 12.36 -27.14 21.25
C THR A 860 13.11 -28.40 20.85
N VAL A 861 14.19 -28.26 20.09
CA VAL A 861 15.18 -29.32 19.89
C VAL A 861 16.46 -29.01 20.67
N VAL A 862 16.98 -30.02 21.36
CA VAL A 862 18.25 -29.99 22.09
C VAL A 862 19.08 -31.23 21.74
N LEU A 863 20.37 -31.03 21.47
CA LEU A 863 21.35 -32.11 21.28
C LEU A 863 21.80 -32.66 22.64
N ARG A 864 21.78 -33.98 22.82
CA ARG A 864 22.30 -34.68 24.01
C ARG A 864 23.79 -34.99 23.89
N GLU A 865 24.40 -35.28 25.04
CA GLU A 865 25.78 -35.79 25.15
C GLU A 865 25.99 -37.14 24.42
N ASP A 866 24.92 -37.89 24.16
CA ASP A 866 24.93 -39.15 23.41
C ASP A 866 24.91 -38.98 21.87
N GLY A 867 24.75 -37.75 21.36
CA GLY A 867 24.67 -37.43 19.94
C GLY A 867 23.26 -37.44 19.35
N THR A 868 22.23 -37.85 20.11
CA THR A 868 20.83 -37.80 19.67
C THR A 868 20.21 -36.42 19.92
N TYR A 869 19.18 -36.10 19.14
CA TYR A 869 18.38 -34.88 19.31
C TYR A 869 17.07 -35.21 20.03
N VAL A 870 16.63 -34.32 20.92
CA VAL A 870 15.34 -34.45 21.62
C VAL A 870 14.43 -33.32 21.21
N TYR A 871 13.32 -33.66 20.56
CA TYR A 871 12.19 -32.75 20.42
C TYR A 871 11.30 -32.84 21.67
N THR A 872 11.07 -31.69 22.30
CA THR A 872 10.06 -31.52 23.36
C THR A 872 9.06 -30.47 22.90
N VAL A 873 7.79 -30.87 22.76
CA VAL A 873 6.68 -29.99 22.38
C VAL A 873 6.31 -29.03 23.52
N ASP A 874 5.70 -27.89 23.19
CA ASP A 874 4.96 -27.05 24.14
C ASP A 874 3.96 -27.90 24.97
N PRO A 875 4.00 -27.83 26.32
CA PRO A 875 3.06 -28.53 27.20
C PRO A 875 1.57 -28.33 26.85
N ALA A 876 1.18 -27.17 26.30
CA ALA A 876 -0.19 -26.90 25.87
C ALA A 876 -0.66 -27.84 24.74
N LEU A 877 0.27 -28.31 23.91
CA LEU A 877 0.00 -29.10 22.70
C LEU A 877 0.15 -30.61 22.95
N VAL A 878 0.59 -31.02 24.13
CA VAL A 878 0.69 -32.43 24.53
C VAL A 878 -0.67 -33.13 24.48
N LYS A 879 -1.78 -32.46 24.84
CA LYS A 879 -3.12 -33.05 24.80
C LYS A 879 -3.71 -33.12 23.38
N PRO A 880 -3.89 -32.00 22.64
CA PRO A 880 -4.49 -32.03 21.30
C PRO A 880 -3.57 -32.67 20.25
N GLY A 881 -2.26 -32.68 20.49
CA GLY A 881 -1.26 -33.00 19.48
C GLY A 881 -0.90 -31.78 18.64
N ILE A 882 0.10 -31.93 17.76
CA ILE A 882 0.42 -31.02 16.66
C ILE A 882 1.43 -31.69 15.70
N SER A 883 1.56 -31.17 14.48
CA SER A 883 2.67 -31.50 13.57
C SER A 883 3.63 -30.32 13.46
N ASP A 884 4.93 -30.58 13.56
CA ASP A 884 6.00 -29.58 13.62
C ASP A 884 7.21 -30.05 12.78
N SER A 885 8.11 -29.14 12.42
CA SER A 885 9.32 -29.49 11.66
C SER A 885 10.49 -28.56 11.95
N PHE A 886 11.69 -29.11 11.84
CA PHE A 886 12.95 -28.42 12.12
C PHE A 886 14.04 -28.89 11.16
N VAL A 887 15.11 -28.09 11.01
CA VAL A 887 16.23 -28.41 10.13
C VAL A 887 17.50 -28.60 10.95
N ILE A 888 18.15 -29.74 10.75
CA ILE A 888 19.51 -29.98 11.21
C ILE A 888 20.43 -30.03 10.00
N THR A 889 21.36 -29.09 9.93
CA THR A 889 22.43 -29.11 8.93
C THR A 889 23.51 -30.08 9.38
N VAL A 890 23.90 -30.97 8.47
CA VAL A 890 24.89 -32.02 8.63
C VAL A 890 26.10 -31.65 7.76
N ASP A 891 27.25 -31.35 8.38
CA ASP A 891 28.47 -30.82 7.76
C ASP A 891 29.57 -31.91 7.74
N ASN A 892 30.19 -32.16 6.58
CA ASN A 892 31.36 -33.02 6.43
C ASN A 892 32.59 -32.32 5.81
N GLY A 893 32.62 -30.99 5.81
CA GLY A 893 33.72 -30.15 5.31
C GLY A 893 34.65 -29.58 6.39
N GLN A 894 34.18 -29.43 7.64
CA GLN A 894 34.96 -28.84 8.75
C GLN A 894 36.35 -29.47 8.93
N GLY A 895 36.44 -30.80 8.81
CA GLY A 895 37.70 -31.55 8.97
C GLY A 895 38.72 -31.41 7.84
N ALA A 896 38.41 -30.67 6.77
CA ALA A 896 39.21 -30.61 5.54
C ALA A 896 39.78 -29.22 5.20
N GLN A 897 39.45 -28.17 5.96
CA GLN A 897 39.85 -26.79 5.67
C GLN A 897 41.33 -26.52 6.02
N LEU A 898 42.11 -25.96 5.08
CA LEU A 898 43.47 -25.49 5.35
C LEU A 898 43.48 -24.06 5.95
N PRO A 899 44.32 -23.76 6.95
CA PRO A 899 44.37 -22.42 7.55
C PRO A 899 45.05 -21.38 6.66
N GLY A 900 44.59 -20.12 6.76
CA GLY A 900 45.19 -18.95 6.10
C GLY A 900 44.87 -18.84 4.60
N PHE A 901 45.78 -18.22 3.84
CA PHE A 901 45.61 -17.96 2.40
C PHE A 901 45.34 -19.23 1.57
N ALA A 902 45.88 -20.38 1.98
CA ALA A 902 45.62 -21.67 1.34
C ALA A 902 44.14 -22.07 1.42
N GLY A 903 43.49 -21.83 2.57
CA GLY A 903 42.05 -22.08 2.75
C GLY A 903 41.16 -21.19 1.88
N GLN A 904 41.55 -19.93 1.68
CA GLN A 904 40.78 -19.03 0.80
C GLN A 904 40.83 -19.48 -0.66
N VAL A 905 41.99 -19.93 -1.15
CA VAL A 905 42.14 -20.50 -2.50
C VAL A 905 41.40 -21.85 -2.61
N GLN A 906 41.46 -22.69 -1.57
CA GLN A 906 40.70 -23.95 -1.50
C GLN A 906 39.18 -23.70 -1.58
N ASN A 907 38.65 -22.79 -0.76
CA ASN A 907 37.22 -22.48 -0.73
C ASN A 907 36.76 -21.84 -2.04
N TRP A 908 37.56 -20.95 -2.64
CA TRP A 908 37.25 -20.37 -3.96
C TRP A 908 37.15 -21.43 -5.06
N LEU A 909 38.09 -22.37 -5.12
CA LEU A 909 38.06 -23.48 -6.09
C LEU A 909 36.90 -24.46 -5.83
N HIS A 910 36.54 -24.69 -4.57
CA HIS A 910 35.47 -25.61 -4.16
C HIS A 910 34.08 -25.03 -4.44
N SER A 911 33.84 -23.76 -4.10
CA SER A 911 32.60 -23.05 -4.47
C SER A 911 32.42 -23.01 -5.99
N TRP A 912 33.48 -22.72 -6.74
CA TRP A 912 33.45 -22.77 -8.20
C TRP A 912 33.16 -24.18 -8.74
N ALA A 913 33.67 -25.23 -8.08
CA ALA A 913 33.38 -26.62 -8.47
C ALA A 913 31.94 -27.05 -8.17
N ILE A 914 31.30 -26.52 -7.13
CA ILE A 914 29.87 -26.72 -6.85
C ILE A 914 29.03 -25.98 -7.90
N GLU A 915 29.39 -24.72 -8.19
CA GLU A 915 28.72 -23.86 -9.18
C GLU A 915 28.79 -24.44 -10.61
N MET A 916 29.94 -25.00 -10.99
CA MET A 916 30.14 -25.73 -12.25
C MET A 916 29.53 -27.15 -12.26
N GLY A 917 28.86 -27.57 -11.18
CA GLY A 917 28.17 -28.87 -11.09
C GLY A 917 29.08 -30.10 -10.99
N LEU A 918 30.35 -29.93 -10.62
CA LEU A 918 31.35 -30.98 -10.50
C LEU A 918 31.35 -31.61 -9.10
N ALA A 919 31.34 -30.77 -8.06
CA ALA A 919 31.26 -31.17 -6.65
C ALA A 919 29.83 -31.01 -6.09
N LYS A 920 29.54 -31.70 -4.98
CA LYS A 920 28.38 -31.36 -4.12
C LYS A 920 28.81 -30.53 -2.91
N GLN A 921 27.84 -29.85 -2.31
CA GLN A 921 27.97 -29.10 -1.04
C GLN A 921 28.52 -29.98 0.10
N ASP A 922 29.23 -29.34 1.04
CA ASP A 922 29.74 -29.97 2.27
C ASP A 922 28.66 -30.19 3.33
N THR A 923 27.50 -29.57 3.15
CA THR A 923 26.35 -29.59 4.04
C THR A 923 25.16 -30.30 3.39
N ASP A 924 24.37 -31.00 4.21
CA ASP A 924 23.03 -31.50 3.89
C ASP A 924 22.04 -30.97 4.93
N ASP A 925 20.87 -30.48 4.49
CA ASP A 925 19.86 -29.85 5.34
C ASP A 925 18.71 -30.83 5.59
N VAL A 926 18.76 -31.49 6.75
CA VAL A 926 17.84 -32.57 7.10
C VAL A 926 16.57 -31.97 7.71
N VAL A 927 15.51 -31.88 6.91
CA VAL A 927 14.17 -31.50 7.38
C VAL A 927 13.56 -32.67 8.15
N VAL A 928 13.60 -32.58 9.48
CA VAL A 928 12.96 -33.55 10.37
C VAL A 928 11.53 -33.10 10.61
N ASN A 929 10.57 -33.96 10.29
CA ASN A 929 9.15 -33.74 10.55
C ASN A 929 8.73 -34.60 11.75
N VAL A 930 8.08 -34.00 12.74
CA VAL A 930 7.63 -34.68 13.95
C VAL A 930 6.12 -34.48 14.14
N LYS A 931 5.47 -35.50 14.70
CA LYS A 931 4.05 -35.46 15.06
C LYS A 931 3.89 -35.83 16.52
N ILE A 932 3.16 -35.00 17.26
CA ILE A 932 2.61 -35.34 18.56
C ILE A 932 1.19 -35.85 18.33
N ASP A 933 0.97 -37.15 18.59
CA ASP A 933 -0.38 -37.70 18.62
C ASP A 933 -1.19 -37.11 19.80
N GLY A 934 -2.48 -36.88 19.61
CA GLY A 934 -3.37 -36.28 20.60
C GLY A 934 -4.84 -36.39 20.18
N ASP A 935 -5.73 -35.73 20.91
CA ASP A 935 -7.19 -35.80 20.65
C ASP A 935 -7.70 -34.82 19.57
N GLY A 936 -6.83 -34.03 18.95
CA GLY A 936 -7.19 -33.13 17.85
C GLY A 936 -8.15 -32.00 18.23
N PHE A 937 -8.42 -31.79 19.52
CA PHE A 937 -9.35 -30.79 20.03
C PHE A 937 -8.61 -29.65 20.73
N TYR A 938 -8.48 -28.53 20.03
CA TYR A 938 -7.71 -27.35 20.43
C TYR A 938 -8.65 -26.27 20.99
N GLY A 939 -8.20 -25.53 22.00
CA GLY A 939 -8.97 -24.45 22.63
C GLY A 939 -9.91 -24.90 23.75
N ASN A 940 -10.74 -23.98 24.24
CA ASN A 940 -11.73 -24.25 25.29
C ASN A 940 -13.05 -23.49 25.04
N PRO A 941 -13.88 -23.98 24.11
CA PRO A 941 -15.14 -23.32 23.76
C PRO A 941 -16.16 -23.31 24.90
N GLU A 942 -16.11 -24.27 25.84
CA GLU A 942 -17.00 -24.29 27.03
C GLU A 942 -16.78 -23.06 27.93
N ILE A 943 -15.54 -22.57 28.05
CA ILE A 943 -15.22 -21.37 28.83
C ILE A 943 -15.35 -20.10 27.99
N ASN A 944 -14.99 -20.15 26.69
CA ASN A 944 -14.85 -18.95 25.87
C ASN A 944 -16.17 -18.50 25.18
N SER A 945 -17.17 -19.37 25.05
CA SER A 945 -18.49 -19.02 24.48
C SER A 945 -19.33 -18.06 25.36
N LYS A 946 -18.85 -17.75 26.57
CA LYS A 946 -19.48 -16.80 27.49
C LYS A 946 -19.15 -15.33 27.15
N TYR A 947 -17.96 -15.05 26.61
CA TYR A 947 -17.52 -13.73 26.11
C TYR A 947 -18.06 -13.48 24.70
N TRP A 948 -19.31 -13.86 24.44
CA TRP A 948 -19.97 -13.54 23.18
C TRP A 948 -20.81 -12.29 23.39
N VAL A 949 -20.51 -11.25 22.59
CA VAL A 949 -21.28 -10.01 22.52
C VAL A 949 -21.82 -9.80 21.11
N LYS A 950 -23.03 -9.26 21.04
CA LYS A 950 -23.72 -8.89 19.81
C LYS A 950 -23.16 -7.57 19.28
N GLN A 951 -23.00 -7.43 17.96
CA GLN A 951 -22.74 -6.12 17.34
C GLN A 951 -24.05 -5.35 17.08
N SER A 952 -24.03 -4.04 17.29
CA SER A 952 -25.11 -3.11 16.93
C SER A 952 -24.84 -2.38 15.60
N TYR A 953 -23.58 -2.32 15.17
CA TYR A 953 -23.11 -1.55 14.01
C TYR A 953 -22.27 -2.39 13.03
N GLU A 954 -21.77 -1.79 11.95
CA GLU A 954 -20.81 -2.41 11.02
C GLU A 954 -19.38 -2.36 11.61
N ASN A 955 -19.17 -3.09 12.72
CA ASN A 955 -17.97 -3.02 13.56
C ASN A 955 -17.51 -4.40 14.10
N CYS A 956 -17.93 -5.49 13.45
CA CYS A 956 -17.72 -6.88 13.87
C CYS A 956 -16.31 -7.20 14.41
N ILE A 957 -15.26 -6.68 13.78
CA ILE A 957 -13.87 -6.90 14.21
C ILE A 957 -13.49 -6.16 15.50
N LEU A 958 -14.09 -5.00 15.77
CA LEU A 958 -13.99 -4.33 17.08
C LEU A 958 -14.74 -5.14 18.15
N MET A 959 -15.88 -5.72 17.81
CA MET A 959 -16.59 -6.61 18.74
C MET A 959 -15.80 -7.91 19.00
N ALA A 960 -15.17 -8.50 17.99
CA ALA A 960 -14.23 -9.62 18.15
C ALA A 960 -13.05 -9.25 19.07
N ALA A 961 -12.54 -8.01 18.98
CA ALA A 961 -11.54 -7.49 19.90
C ALA A 961 -12.06 -7.33 21.34
N ALA A 962 -13.31 -6.90 21.53
CA ALA A 962 -13.94 -6.84 22.85
C ALA A 962 -14.02 -8.23 23.49
N MET A 963 -14.59 -9.23 22.79
CA MET A 963 -14.67 -10.63 23.21
C MET A 963 -13.30 -11.18 23.66
N VAL A 964 -12.25 -10.88 22.90
CA VAL A 964 -10.88 -11.32 23.21
C VAL A 964 -10.29 -10.58 24.40
N VAL A 965 -10.61 -9.30 24.64
CA VAL A 965 -10.24 -8.62 25.89
C VAL A 965 -10.90 -9.30 27.09
N GLY A 966 -12.19 -9.65 26.99
CA GLY A 966 -12.90 -10.46 27.99
C GLY A 966 -12.21 -11.81 28.23
N GLN A 967 -11.92 -12.56 27.15
CA GLN A 967 -11.20 -13.84 27.21
C GLN A 967 -9.84 -13.72 27.90
N MET A 968 -9.03 -12.71 27.53
CA MET A 968 -7.71 -12.51 28.13
C MET A 968 -7.82 -12.13 29.60
N ARG A 969 -8.73 -11.24 29.98
CA ARG A 969 -8.86 -10.80 31.38
C ARG A 969 -9.50 -11.87 32.28
N GLY A 970 -10.37 -12.72 31.72
CA GLY A 970 -11.03 -13.83 32.40
C GLY A 970 -12.45 -13.51 32.91
N SER A 971 -12.86 -12.24 32.79
CA SER A 971 -14.13 -11.71 33.27
C SER A 971 -14.90 -11.04 32.14
N VAL A 972 -16.23 -11.16 32.18
CA VAL A 972 -17.15 -10.39 31.32
C VAL A 972 -17.35 -8.98 31.87
N GLU A 973 -17.01 -8.72 33.14
CA GLU A 973 -17.02 -7.38 33.75
C GLU A 973 -15.83 -6.51 33.29
N ASP A 974 -14.77 -7.14 32.76
CA ASP A 974 -13.58 -6.47 32.23
C ASP A 974 -13.57 -6.39 30.69
N GLU A 975 -14.64 -6.88 30.04
CA GLU A 975 -14.87 -6.83 28.60
C GLU A 975 -15.37 -5.42 28.23
N PRO A 976 -14.74 -4.70 27.27
CA PRO A 976 -15.16 -3.35 26.92
C PRO A 976 -16.52 -3.37 26.24
N THR A 977 -17.35 -2.40 26.56
CA THR A 977 -18.60 -2.17 25.84
C THR A 977 -18.33 -1.78 24.38
N GLU A 978 -19.32 -2.02 23.52
CA GLU A 978 -19.33 -1.58 22.12
C GLU A 978 -18.99 -0.08 22.02
N ASP A 979 -19.66 0.75 22.82
CA ASP A 979 -19.43 2.19 22.93
C ASP A 979 -17.97 2.53 23.29
N GLU A 980 -17.35 1.84 24.26
CA GLU A 980 -15.98 2.13 24.67
C GLU A 980 -14.98 1.85 23.55
N ILE A 981 -15.05 0.68 22.91
CA ILE A 981 -14.09 0.33 21.86
C ILE A 981 -14.33 1.12 20.57
N VAL A 982 -15.58 1.44 20.24
CA VAL A 982 -15.95 2.32 19.12
C VAL A 982 -15.46 3.76 19.35
N ASN A 983 -15.66 4.34 20.53
CA ASN A 983 -15.17 5.69 20.83
C ASN A 983 -13.64 5.76 20.82
N LEU A 984 -12.94 4.72 21.31
CA LEU A 984 -11.48 4.62 21.18
C LEU A 984 -11.05 4.54 19.71
N ALA A 985 -11.71 3.74 18.88
CA ALA A 985 -11.42 3.65 17.44
C ALA A 985 -11.64 4.99 16.71
N LYS A 986 -12.67 5.76 17.07
CA LYS A 986 -13.01 7.06 16.45
C LYS A 986 -12.01 8.17 16.76
N ILE A 987 -11.37 8.17 17.93
CA ILE A 987 -10.32 9.16 18.25
C ILE A 987 -8.93 8.76 17.73
N THR A 988 -8.70 7.46 17.49
CA THR A 988 -7.41 6.89 17.12
C THR A 988 -7.13 7.04 15.61
N ASP A 989 -5.96 7.59 15.25
CA ASP A 989 -5.51 7.62 13.85
C ASP A 989 -5.19 6.19 13.38
N SER A 990 -5.50 5.85 12.13
CA SER A 990 -5.11 4.56 11.56
C SER A 990 -3.58 4.46 11.43
N ILE A 991 -3.06 3.25 11.60
CA ILE A 991 -1.65 2.91 11.37
C ILE A 991 -1.38 2.29 10.00
N VAL A 992 -2.41 2.07 9.18
CA VAL A 992 -2.31 1.46 7.84
C VAL A 992 -3.00 2.26 6.74
N ILE A 993 -3.99 3.10 7.04
CA ILE A 993 -4.63 4.00 6.06
C ILE A 993 -4.26 5.45 6.41
N PRO A 994 -3.40 6.13 5.63
CA PRO A 994 -3.10 7.54 5.80
C PRO A 994 -4.35 8.43 5.85
N GLY A 995 -4.33 9.49 6.64
CA GLY A 995 -5.42 10.47 6.70
C GLY A 995 -6.77 9.96 7.22
N LYS A 996 -6.83 8.75 7.81
CA LYS A 996 -8.06 8.12 8.31
C LYS A 996 -8.00 7.86 9.83
N LYS A 997 -9.17 7.85 10.48
CA LYS A 997 -9.36 7.22 11.81
C LYS A 997 -9.51 5.70 11.67
N VAL A 998 -9.30 4.97 12.77
CA VAL A 998 -9.53 3.51 12.81
C VAL A 998 -11.00 3.18 12.54
N TYR A 999 -11.93 4.03 12.99
CA TYR A 999 -13.35 3.92 12.69
C TYR A 999 -13.93 5.33 12.50
N ILE A 1000 -14.86 5.52 11.56
CA ILE A 1000 -15.40 6.85 11.23
C ILE A 1000 -16.63 7.15 12.09
N ASN A 1001 -17.70 6.37 11.91
CA ASN A 1001 -18.96 6.55 12.63
C ASN A 1001 -19.80 5.27 12.58
N GLU A 1002 -20.54 5.04 13.67
CA GLU A 1002 -21.46 3.94 13.93
C GLU A 1002 -22.51 3.74 12.83
N ASN A 1003 -22.90 4.84 12.16
CA ASN A 1003 -23.95 4.87 11.15
C ASN A 1003 -23.34 4.84 9.74
N THR A 1004 -22.27 4.09 9.52
CA THR A 1004 -21.57 3.97 8.23
C THR A 1004 -21.21 2.52 7.93
N SER A 1005 -20.98 2.21 6.65
CA SER A 1005 -20.51 0.89 6.21
C SER A 1005 -18.98 0.81 6.12
N ASP A 1006 -18.25 1.59 6.93
CA ASP A 1006 -16.80 1.60 6.98
C ASP A 1006 -16.30 0.92 8.26
N GLY A 1007 -15.63 -0.21 8.10
CA GLY A 1007 -15.06 -0.98 9.21
C GLY A 1007 -13.65 -0.54 9.62
N ALA A 1008 -13.22 -1.02 10.77
CA ALA A 1008 -11.82 -0.97 11.20
C ALA A 1008 -10.99 -2.06 10.49
N THR A 1009 -9.69 -1.81 10.29
CA THR A 1009 -8.78 -2.81 9.71
C THR A 1009 -8.30 -3.82 10.75
N VAL A 1010 -7.82 -4.99 10.31
CA VAL A 1010 -7.24 -6.02 11.17
C VAL A 1010 -5.99 -5.49 11.90
N ALA A 1011 -5.10 -4.81 11.17
CA ALA A 1011 -3.88 -4.21 11.72
C ALA A 1011 -4.15 -3.07 12.74
N ASP A 1012 -5.15 -2.23 12.47
CA ASP A 1012 -5.58 -1.18 13.41
C ASP A 1012 -6.21 -1.77 14.67
N THR A 1013 -7.00 -2.83 14.52
CA THR A 1013 -7.61 -3.54 15.66
C THR A 1013 -6.53 -4.17 16.55
N ALA A 1014 -5.51 -4.78 15.95
CA ALA A 1014 -4.33 -5.25 16.68
C ALA A 1014 -3.56 -4.10 17.37
N MET A 1015 -3.58 -2.88 16.82
CA MET A 1015 -3.00 -1.70 17.46
C MET A 1015 -3.85 -1.19 18.64
N LEU A 1016 -5.18 -1.14 18.53
CA LEU A 1016 -6.07 -0.82 19.65
C LEU A 1016 -5.87 -1.77 20.84
N LEU A 1017 -5.82 -3.08 20.58
CA LEU A 1017 -5.54 -4.13 21.58
C LEU A 1017 -4.19 -3.91 22.30
N ARG A 1018 -3.13 -3.61 21.54
CA ARG A 1018 -1.79 -3.31 22.09
C ARG A 1018 -1.76 -2.04 22.94
N LYS A 1019 -2.56 -1.04 22.56
CA LYS A 1019 -2.47 0.33 23.06
C LYS A 1019 -3.36 0.62 24.27
N TYR A 1020 -4.63 0.22 24.22
CA TYR A 1020 -5.63 0.59 25.23
C TYR A 1020 -5.90 -0.53 26.24
N TYR A 1021 -5.70 -1.79 25.86
CA TYR A 1021 -6.10 -2.95 26.68
C TYR A 1021 -4.93 -3.65 27.39
N ASN A 1022 -3.70 -3.19 27.16
CA ASN A 1022 -2.44 -3.77 27.64
C ASN A 1022 -2.22 -5.25 27.26
N LEU A 1023 -2.60 -5.62 26.04
CA LEU A 1023 -2.35 -6.93 25.47
C LEU A 1023 -1.14 -6.89 24.52
N ASN A 1024 -0.60 -8.06 24.20
CA ASN A 1024 0.14 -8.27 22.96
C ASN A 1024 -0.88 -8.67 21.90
N ALA A 1025 -0.79 -8.08 20.71
CA ALA A 1025 -1.60 -8.48 19.56
C ALA A 1025 -0.73 -8.37 18.30
N GLU A 1026 -0.45 -9.52 17.69
CA GLU A 1026 0.38 -9.68 16.51
C GLU A 1026 -0.51 -9.95 15.30
N PHE A 1027 -0.27 -9.25 14.20
CA PHE A 1027 -1.00 -9.39 12.95
C PHE A 1027 -0.17 -10.22 11.96
N THR A 1028 -0.80 -11.16 11.27
CA THR A 1028 -0.12 -12.07 10.33
C THR A 1028 -0.99 -12.38 9.12
N THR A 1029 -0.36 -12.43 7.94
CA THR A 1029 -0.92 -12.93 6.68
C THR A 1029 -0.12 -14.14 6.20
N TYR A 1030 -0.76 -15.03 5.43
CA TYR A 1030 -0.16 -16.24 4.89
C TYR A 1030 -0.41 -16.32 3.37
N SER A 1031 0.54 -15.85 2.59
CA SER A 1031 0.50 -15.92 1.12
C SER A 1031 1.86 -16.29 0.52
N THR A 1032 1.83 -16.79 -0.71
CA THR A 1032 3.01 -17.15 -1.50
C THR A 1032 3.16 -16.17 -2.67
N PRO A 1033 4.31 -15.49 -2.84
CA PRO A 1033 4.58 -14.67 -4.01
C PRO A 1033 4.56 -15.49 -5.31
N ALA A 1034 3.85 -14.99 -6.32
CA ALA A 1034 3.71 -15.62 -7.64
C ALA A 1034 3.76 -14.56 -8.76
N VAL A 1035 4.17 -14.99 -9.95
CA VAL A 1035 4.08 -14.14 -11.16
C VAL A 1035 2.87 -14.58 -11.96
N ILE A 1036 1.85 -13.72 -12.07
CA ILE A 1036 0.64 -13.98 -12.86
C ILE A 1036 0.56 -12.90 -13.95
N ASN A 1037 0.41 -13.31 -15.21
CA ASN A 1037 0.40 -12.43 -16.39
C ASN A 1037 1.63 -11.51 -16.59
N GLY A 1038 2.66 -11.62 -15.75
CA GLY A 1038 3.84 -10.75 -15.72
C GLY A 1038 3.92 -9.86 -14.48
N GLU A 1039 2.87 -9.79 -13.67
CA GLU A 1039 2.79 -9.03 -12.44
C GLU A 1039 3.21 -9.89 -11.24
N ASN A 1040 3.96 -9.30 -10.31
CA ASN A 1040 4.25 -9.89 -9.00
C ASN A 1040 3.01 -9.72 -8.11
N THR A 1041 2.34 -10.82 -7.80
CA THR A 1041 1.17 -10.87 -6.90
C THR A 1041 1.44 -11.84 -5.75
N SER A 1042 0.67 -11.76 -4.67
CA SER A 1042 0.73 -12.75 -3.58
C SER A 1042 -0.55 -13.55 -3.56
N VAL A 1043 -0.44 -14.88 -3.56
CA VAL A 1043 -1.60 -15.78 -3.62
C VAL A 1043 -1.68 -16.67 -2.39
N ALA A 1044 -2.87 -16.75 -1.80
CA ALA A 1044 -3.17 -17.62 -0.68
C ALA A 1044 -3.31 -19.08 -1.16
N THR A 1045 -2.31 -19.92 -0.91
CA THR A 1045 -2.35 -21.34 -1.30
C THR A 1045 -2.89 -22.23 -0.18
N ALA A 1046 -3.31 -23.46 -0.52
CA ALA A 1046 -3.70 -24.45 0.49
C ALA A 1046 -2.57 -24.77 1.50
N ALA A 1047 -1.30 -24.71 1.05
CA ALA A 1047 -0.14 -24.88 1.92
C ALA A 1047 0.10 -23.66 2.84
N ASP A 1048 -0.44 -22.49 2.51
CA ASP A 1048 -0.45 -21.30 3.36
C ASP A 1048 -1.53 -21.42 4.43
N GLY A 1049 -2.76 -21.79 4.04
CA GLY A 1049 -3.86 -22.07 4.97
C GLY A 1049 -3.55 -23.21 5.95
N GLU A 1050 -2.80 -24.23 5.51
CA GLU A 1050 -2.28 -25.27 6.40
C GLU A 1050 -1.31 -24.74 7.48
N ARG A 1051 -0.51 -23.71 7.17
CA ARG A 1051 0.37 -23.07 8.18
C ARG A 1051 -0.44 -22.20 9.12
N ALA A 1052 -1.33 -21.37 8.57
CA ALA A 1052 -2.24 -20.52 9.33
C ALA A 1052 -3.07 -21.33 10.34
N LEU A 1053 -3.68 -22.44 9.90
CA LEU A 1053 -4.48 -23.31 10.75
C LEU A 1053 -3.66 -23.93 11.89
N ARG A 1054 -2.41 -24.35 11.65
CA ARG A 1054 -1.53 -24.88 12.71
C ARG A 1054 -1.13 -23.80 13.73
N ASP A 1055 -0.91 -22.57 13.28
CA ASP A 1055 -0.62 -21.44 14.18
C ASP A 1055 -1.85 -21.08 15.04
N VAL A 1056 -3.05 -21.05 14.45
CA VAL A 1056 -4.32 -20.86 15.17
C VAL A 1056 -4.58 -21.96 16.19
N GLN A 1057 -4.40 -23.23 15.79
CA GLN A 1057 -4.47 -24.40 16.67
C GLN A 1057 -3.51 -24.27 17.85
N ALA A 1058 -2.26 -23.88 17.60
CA ALA A 1058 -1.25 -23.71 18.64
C ALA A 1058 -1.61 -22.57 19.61
N ALA A 1059 -2.08 -21.43 19.09
CA ALA A 1059 -2.47 -20.26 19.88
C ALA A 1059 -3.65 -20.55 20.82
N ILE A 1060 -4.77 -21.06 20.29
CA ILE A 1060 -5.96 -21.33 21.12
C ILE A 1060 -5.69 -22.44 22.16
N ALA A 1061 -4.79 -23.39 21.88
CA ALA A 1061 -4.36 -24.39 22.85
C ALA A 1061 -3.47 -23.80 23.98
N ARG A 1062 -2.62 -22.80 23.69
CA ARG A 1062 -1.95 -21.99 24.72
C ARG A 1062 -2.91 -21.09 25.51
N GLY A 1063 -4.18 -21.01 25.11
CA GLY A 1063 -5.20 -20.15 25.72
C GLY A 1063 -5.16 -18.70 25.23
N GLU A 1064 -4.46 -18.43 24.12
CA GLU A 1064 -4.42 -17.13 23.46
C GLU A 1064 -5.76 -16.83 22.75
N GLY A 1065 -6.00 -15.55 22.48
CA GLY A 1065 -7.13 -15.11 21.66
C GLY A 1065 -6.74 -15.13 20.19
N VAL A 1066 -7.64 -15.59 19.33
CA VAL A 1066 -7.45 -15.56 17.87
C VAL A 1066 -8.63 -14.86 17.23
N ILE A 1067 -8.35 -13.75 16.54
CA ILE A 1067 -9.31 -13.06 15.67
C ILE A 1067 -8.89 -13.34 14.24
N VAL A 1068 -9.84 -13.66 13.36
CA VAL A 1068 -9.58 -13.83 11.92
C VAL A 1068 -10.50 -12.95 11.09
N GLY A 1069 -10.01 -12.52 9.92
CA GLY A 1069 -10.86 -12.06 8.84
C GLY A 1069 -11.55 -13.25 8.17
N VAL A 1070 -12.77 -13.05 7.67
CA VAL A 1070 -13.48 -14.00 6.80
C VAL A 1070 -14.40 -13.27 5.82
N ASN A 1071 -14.74 -13.92 4.71
CA ASN A 1071 -15.96 -13.60 3.97
C ASN A 1071 -17.18 -14.26 4.63
N ALA A 1072 -18.08 -13.46 5.20
CA ALA A 1072 -19.27 -13.95 5.89
C ALA A 1072 -20.24 -14.72 4.97
N GLN A 1073 -20.35 -14.36 3.69
CA GLN A 1073 -21.32 -15.00 2.78
C GLN A 1073 -20.88 -16.42 2.39
N ILE A 1074 -19.58 -16.68 2.18
CA ILE A 1074 -19.03 -18.04 1.97
C ILE A 1074 -19.33 -18.90 3.20
N MET A 1075 -18.99 -18.39 4.39
CA MET A 1075 -19.15 -19.10 5.66
C MET A 1075 -20.62 -19.47 5.91
N TRP A 1076 -21.53 -18.49 5.84
CA TRP A 1076 -22.94 -18.70 6.17
C TRP A 1076 -23.74 -19.40 5.06
N ALA A 1077 -23.37 -19.26 3.78
CA ALA A 1077 -23.95 -20.07 2.71
C ALA A 1077 -23.63 -21.56 2.90
N ALA A 1078 -22.40 -21.91 3.30
CA ALA A 1078 -22.02 -23.30 3.56
C ALA A 1078 -22.83 -23.93 4.72
N VAL A 1079 -23.08 -23.18 5.80
CA VAL A 1079 -23.91 -23.62 6.94
C VAL A 1079 -25.39 -23.76 6.56
N GLN A 1080 -25.92 -22.91 5.68
CA GLN A 1080 -27.27 -23.07 5.12
C GLN A 1080 -27.36 -24.30 4.19
N CYS A 1081 -26.29 -24.61 3.46
CA CYS A 1081 -26.22 -25.80 2.61
C CYS A 1081 -26.18 -27.11 3.41
N THR A 1082 -25.40 -27.19 4.50
CA THR A 1082 -25.37 -28.40 5.36
C THR A 1082 -26.66 -28.64 6.13
N THR A 1083 -27.50 -27.61 6.32
CA THR A 1083 -28.86 -27.75 6.85
C THR A 1083 -29.93 -27.99 5.78
N GLY A 1084 -29.52 -28.26 4.52
CA GLY A 1084 -30.41 -28.63 3.42
C GLY A 1084 -31.18 -27.46 2.77
N SER A 1085 -30.84 -26.22 3.10
CA SER A 1085 -31.58 -25.01 2.73
C SER A 1085 -30.78 -24.12 1.77
N CYS A 1086 -30.38 -24.69 0.63
CA CYS A 1086 -29.55 -24.03 -0.40
C CYS A 1086 -30.31 -22.96 -1.22
N GLN A 1087 -30.93 -21.97 -0.58
CA GLN A 1087 -31.69 -20.88 -1.23
C GLN A 1087 -31.23 -19.46 -0.84
N GLY A 1088 -30.13 -19.33 -0.10
CA GLY A 1088 -29.48 -18.05 0.22
C GLY A 1088 -28.68 -17.45 -0.93
N GLY A 1089 -29.34 -16.98 -1.99
CA GLY A 1089 -28.74 -16.10 -3.02
C GLY A 1089 -28.38 -16.76 -4.36
N ASN A 1090 -29.22 -16.53 -5.37
CA ASN A 1090 -28.90 -16.61 -6.81
C ASN A 1090 -28.26 -17.88 -7.41
N GLY A 1091 -28.35 -19.06 -6.77
CA GLY A 1091 -28.16 -20.32 -7.50
C GLY A 1091 -27.79 -21.55 -6.64
N PRO A 1092 -27.67 -22.73 -7.27
CA PRO A 1092 -27.20 -23.94 -6.61
C PRO A 1092 -25.67 -23.96 -6.52
N GLY A 1093 -25.10 -23.31 -5.50
CA GLY A 1093 -23.68 -23.35 -5.18
C GLY A 1093 -23.28 -22.32 -4.12
N ILE A 1094 -22.09 -22.47 -3.52
CA ILE A 1094 -21.47 -21.39 -2.75
C ILE A 1094 -20.94 -20.36 -3.76
N PRO A 1095 -21.32 -19.07 -3.69
CA PRO A 1095 -20.85 -18.08 -4.66
C PRO A 1095 -19.35 -17.77 -4.47
N ASN A 1096 -18.66 -17.51 -5.57
CA ASN A 1096 -17.23 -17.16 -5.57
C ASN A 1096 -17.02 -15.68 -5.21
N TYR A 1097 -17.11 -15.36 -3.91
CA TYR A 1097 -16.73 -14.06 -3.38
C TYR A 1097 -15.21 -13.98 -3.20
N GLN A 1098 -14.61 -12.84 -3.50
CA GLN A 1098 -13.15 -12.63 -3.41
C GLN A 1098 -12.73 -11.64 -2.32
N GLU A 1099 -13.69 -10.90 -1.74
CA GLU A 1099 -13.43 -9.87 -0.74
C GLU A 1099 -13.75 -10.38 0.68
N PRO A 1100 -12.86 -10.20 1.68
CA PRO A 1100 -13.20 -10.36 3.09
C PRO A 1100 -14.15 -9.24 3.54
N ASN A 1101 -14.97 -9.48 4.56
CA ASN A 1101 -15.87 -8.44 5.09
C ASN A 1101 -16.30 -8.59 6.55
N HIS A 1102 -15.76 -9.56 7.28
CA HIS A 1102 -16.25 -9.87 8.63
C HIS A 1102 -15.12 -10.36 9.54
N GLY A 1103 -15.22 -10.06 10.84
CA GLY A 1103 -14.24 -10.44 11.85
C GLY A 1103 -14.86 -11.32 12.93
N VAL A 1104 -14.26 -12.49 13.19
CA VAL A 1104 -14.75 -13.49 14.15
C VAL A 1104 -13.65 -14.00 15.07
N VAL A 1105 -14.02 -14.50 16.25
CA VAL A 1105 -13.07 -15.09 17.22
C VAL A 1105 -13.10 -16.61 17.14
N VAL A 1106 -11.94 -17.23 16.93
CA VAL A 1106 -11.80 -18.69 17.00
C VAL A 1106 -11.60 -19.11 18.45
N ILE A 1107 -12.55 -19.88 18.99
CA ILE A 1107 -12.53 -20.32 20.40
C ILE A 1107 -12.29 -21.83 20.58
N GLY A 1108 -12.38 -22.60 19.51
CA GLY A 1108 -12.00 -24.02 19.48
C GLY A 1108 -11.87 -24.57 18.05
N VAL A 1109 -11.05 -25.59 17.87
CA VAL A 1109 -10.91 -26.34 16.61
C VAL A 1109 -10.91 -27.83 16.92
N ASP A 1110 -11.84 -28.57 16.31
CA ASP A 1110 -11.96 -30.02 16.38
C ASP A 1110 -11.60 -30.61 15.01
N VAL A 1111 -10.41 -31.20 14.93
CA VAL A 1111 -9.87 -31.75 13.68
C VAL A 1111 -10.45 -33.14 13.35
N GLU A 1112 -10.92 -33.89 14.35
CA GLU A 1112 -11.49 -35.23 14.14
C GLU A 1112 -12.92 -35.15 13.56
N ASN A 1113 -13.75 -34.25 14.10
CA ASN A 1113 -15.10 -33.99 13.58
C ASN A 1113 -15.12 -32.95 12.46
N GLY A 1114 -14.01 -32.23 12.23
CA GLY A 1114 -13.88 -31.22 11.17
C GLY A 1114 -14.70 -29.95 11.44
N ILE A 1115 -14.70 -29.47 12.69
CA ILE A 1115 -15.50 -28.33 13.17
C ILE A 1115 -14.58 -27.23 13.71
N VAL A 1116 -14.92 -25.97 13.43
CA VAL A 1116 -14.37 -24.79 14.08
C VAL A 1116 -15.48 -24.14 14.90
N TYR A 1117 -15.17 -23.79 16.15
CA TYR A 1117 -16.09 -23.13 17.08
C TYR A 1117 -15.75 -21.64 17.16
N LEU A 1118 -16.76 -20.80 16.89
CA LEU A 1118 -16.60 -19.35 16.81
C LEU A 1118 -17.41 -18.62 17.89
N ASN A 1119 -16.92 -17.44 18.29
CA ASN A 1119 -17.80 -16.34 18.67
C ASN A 1119 -17.93 -15.41 17.46
N ASP A 1120 -19.15 -15.25 16.95
CA ASP A 1120 -19.49 -14.36 15.82
C ASP A 1120 -20.55 -13.35 16.29
N SER A 1121 -20.25 -12.05 16.19
CA SER A 1121 -21.14 -10.96 16.63
C SER A 1121 -22.29 -10.67 15.66
N GLY A 1122 -22.18 -11.12 14.40
CA GLY A 1122 -23.08 -10.83 13.28
C GLY A 1122 -24.46 -11.49 13.35
N PRO A 1123 -24.58 -12.81 13.63
CA PRO A 1123 -25.87 -13.47 13.83
C PRO A 1123 -26.41 -13.31 15.25
N ASP A 1124 -27.67 -13.67 15.48
CA ASP A 1124 -28.30 -13.70 16.82
C ASP A 1124 -28.28 -15.12 17.45
N THR A 1125 -27.87 -16.13 16.68
CA THR A 1125 -28.12 -17.54 17.01
C THR A 1125 -27.31 -18.06 18.20
N GLN A 1126 -26.15 -17.48 18.50
CA GLN A 1126 -25.36 -17.79 19.68
C GLN A 1126 -25.99 -17.24 20.97
N GLY A 1127 -26.76 -16.15 20.87
CA GLY A 1127 -27.59 -15.61 21.95
C GLY A 1127 -28.95 -16.30 22.10
N GLN A 1128 -29.38 -17.10 21.11
CA GLN A 1128 -30.70 -17.74 21.13
C GLN A 1128 -30.78 -18.80 22.24
N MET A 1129 -31.76 -18.65 23.13
CA MET A 1129 -32.08 -19.64 24.15
C MET A 1129 -33.11 -20.65 23.63
N VAL A 1130 -32.85 -21.94 23.83
CA VAL A 1130 -33.71 -23.08 23.44
C VAL A 1130 -33.96 -23.99 24.64
N LYS A 1131 -34.95 -24.88 24.56
CA LYS A 1131 -35.14 -25.92 25.59
C LYS A 1131 -34.25 -27.13 25.34
N ASP A 1132 -33.56 -27.57 26.39
CA ASP A 1132 -32.86 -28.85 26.40
C ASP A 1132 -33.85 -30.05 26.52
N LYS A 1133 -33.30 -31.26 26.65
CA LYS A 1133 -34.07 -32.51 26.74
C LYS A 1133 -34.89 -32.63 28.05
N ASP A 1134 -34.48 -31.91 29.08
CA ASP A 1134 -35.07 -31.92 30.42
C ASP A 1134 -36.02 -30.72 30.64
N GLY A 1135 -36.05 -29.77 29.70
CA GLY A 1135 -36.95 -28.63 29.61
C GLY A 1135 -36.36 -27.29 30.04
N ASN A 1136 -35.08 -27.24 30.42
CA ASN A 1136 -34.40 -26.01 30.85
C ASN A 1136 -34.06 -25.12 29.65
N MET A 1137 -34.02 -23.80 29.85
CA MET A 1137 -33.55 -22.87 28.82
C MET A 1137 -32.02 -22.83 28.81
N VAL A 1138 -31.40 -23.22 27.71
CA VAL A 1138 -29.94 -23.22 27.47
C VAL A 1138 -29.60 -22.43 26.20
N LYS A 1139 -28.35 -21.95 26.05
CA LYS A 1139 -27.88 -21.40 24.76
C LYS A 1139 -28.01 -22.48 23.67
N ARG A 1140 -28.48 -22.11 22.48
CA ARG A 1140 -28.58 -22.98 21.30
C ARG A 1140 -27.23 -23.59 20.92
N TYR A 1141 -26.17 -22.79 21.03
CA TYR A 1141 -24.79 -23.19 20.77
C TYR A 1141 -23.92 -22.92 22.01
N PRO A 1142 -23.89 -23.83 23.00
CA PRO A 1142 -23.18 -23.62 24.27
C PRO A 1142 -21.65 -23.65 24.12
N LEU A 1143 -21.14 -24.19 23.01
CA LEU A 1143 -19.72 -24.18 22.63
C LEU A 1143 -19.36 -23.02 21.68
N GLY A 1144 -20.26 -22.05 21.50
CA GLY A 1144 -20.20 -21.12 20.37
C GLY A 1144 -20.57 -21.79 19.05
N GLU A 1145 -20.60 -21.00 17.97
CA GLU A 1145 -21.23 -21.42 16.72
C GLU A 1145 -20.34 -22.39 15.93
N PRO A 1146 -20.85 -23.60 15.58
CA PRO A 1146 -20.05 -24.60 14.88
C PRO A 1146 -20.11 -24.40 13.37
N VAL A 1147 -18.95 -24.15 12.76
CA VAL A 1147 -18.73 -24.05 11.31
C VAL A 1147 -17.90 -25.25 10.85
N THR A 1148 -18.13 -25.77 9.65
CA THR A 1148 -17.28 -26.85 9.11
C THR A 1148 -15.90 -26.31 8.74
N LEU A 1149 -14.84 -27.05 9.04
CA LEU A 1149 -13.46 -26.63 8.81
C LEU A 1149 -13.22 -26.25 7.34
N GLY A 1150 -13.80 -26.99 6.38
CA GLY A 1150 -13.72 -26.64 4.97
C GLY A 1150 -14.35 -25.27 4.62
N ALA A 1151 -15.52 -24.95 5.20
CA ALA A 1151 -16.17 -23.66 4.97
C ALA A 1151 -15.39 -22.51 5.61
N PHE A 1152 -14.87 -22.72 6.82
CA PHE A 1152 -13.99 -21.78 7.50
C PHE A 1152 -12.72 -21.49 6.69
N MET A 1153 -12.00 -22.53 6.27
CA MET A 1153 -10.78 -22.37 5.47
C MET A 1153 -11.02 -21.69 4.11
N SER A 1154 -12.17 -21.91 3.47
CA SER A 1154 -12.53 -21.18 2.24
C SER A 1154 -12.94 -19.73 2.48
N ALA A 1155 -13.62 -19.44 3.59
CA ALA A 1155 -14.01 -18.07 3.95
C ALA A 1155 -12.81 -17.23 4.43
N TRP A 1156 -11.80 -17.86 5.02
CA TRP A 1156 -10.55 -17.25 5.50
C TRP A 1156 -9.46 -17.17 4.40
N GLN A 1157 -9.65 -17.83 3.25
CA GLN A 1157 -8.72 -17.72 2.12
C GLN A 1157 -8.81 -16.35 1.42
N THR A 1158 -9.93 -15.63 1.54
CA THR A 1158 -10.18 -14.38 0.79
C THR A 1158 -9.29 -13.20 1.19
N ASP A 1159 -8.74 -13.19 2.41
CA ASP A 1159 -7.80 -12.17 2.89
C ASP A 1159 -6.34 -12.68 2.95
N SER A 1160 -6.05 -13.86 2.39
CA SER A 1160 -4.78 -14.58 2.64
C SER A 1160 -4.55 -14.96 4.11
N TYR A 1161 -5.61 -15.44 4.77
CA TYR A 1161 -5.60 -15.97 6.11
C TYR A 1161 -5.19 -14.92 7.17
N GLU A 1162 -5.75 -13.72 7.09
CA GLU A 1162 -5.49 -12.63 8.04
C GLU A 1162 -5.88 -13.05 9.46
N THR A 1163 -4.92 -12.85 10.38
CA THR A 1163 -5.03 -13.31 11.76
C THR A 1163 -4.51 -12.25 12.72
N ILE A 1164 -5.17 -12.08 13.87
CA ILE A 1164 -4.63 -11.42 15.06
C ILE A 1164 -4.43 -12.49 16.15
N PHE A 1165 -3.18 -12.75 16.52
CA PHE A 1165 -2.82 -13.56 17.68
C PHE A 1165 -2.69 -12.65 18.91
N VAL A 1166 -3.47 -12.91 19.95
CA VAL A 1166 -3.61 -12.03 21.12
C VAL A 1166 -3.21 -12.76 22.40
N SER A 1167 -2.21 -12.22 23.10
CA SER A 1167 -1.69 -12.80 24.34
C SER A 1167 -1.49 -11.76 25.43
N LYS A 1168 -1.23 -12.21 26.65
CA LYS A 1168 -1.00 -11.33 27.80
C LYS A 1168 0.40 -10.72 27.71
N LYS A 1169 0.53 -9.44 28.09
CA LYS A 1169 1.82 -8.89 28.48
C LYS A 1169 2.19 -9.47 29.85
N VAL A 1170 3.45 -9.91 29.96
CA VAL A 1170 4.07 -10.53 31.15
C VAL A 1170 4.88 -9.50 31.89
#